data_AF-A0A929PMG9-F1
#
_entry.id   AF-A0A929PMG9-F1
#
_cell.length_a   1.000
_cell.length_b   1.000
_cell.length_c   1.000
_cell.angle_alpha   90.00
_cell.angle_beta   90.00
_cell.angle_gamma   90.00
#
_symmetry.space_group_name_H-M   'P 1'
#
loop_
_entity.id
_entity.type
_entity.pdbx_description
1 polymer ?
#
loop_
_entity_poly.entity_id
_entity_poly.type
_entity_poly.pdbx_seq_one_letter_code
_entity_poly.pdbx_strand_id
1 'polypeptide(L)'
;MADKQDFVLNDGTSGNELTRNNHYVPQWYQKGFAVGSTQLHYLDMNPEQRTLPNGKIISFNERKTLPPSQCFFEYDLYTTFFGPFMSDLVERKLFGKIDDEGSRAVRAFIDGSELERHDRFMDFFNYIDAQKMRTPKGLNWLKDRYADLDQLHLMIEMQKVQKMHCTIWLEGVREIVSAEKSEIKFIVSDHPVTIYNYACPPGSTQCLYPNDPSIAFKASQTIFPLDKDHCLLLTNYEYASNPDLTDPITKRTNARNFADTLVHTGAFLRDRQLDEKQVQEINFVIKQRARRYLAAAEKEWLYPERNTNLSWQSVQQTLLPPSNKIYKFGGEMFVGFKDGRIHSQDAFGRTSKAHTDFEKVLPSKEPRPNDFCPCGQGRKYKRCCKDKESSQRPTWDVLSIRERNMMLYAGMSDILGFSKGKNWDDLRKELSDDQVKNIHKLYGALWPIDTDIISLLPKPDGHIRAVYTGVVDPRVITRYATGGTLYFDELIIQNPFLNPSGMNPEYSPVDHPSMYRQQTLKNIALFYKLYPFIQTGKINFIPNLSTFNRHLHSQLNDIAEQRHKEDFDIDEREIELFGQLNEEDHKRTLWGLSEDQQRQQIKHAMPKASEVLVDGVLKRWQEMRNDDPLALLQNDLFSNGGQMSIMNMAPGFEMALFLAKATGGFVFTDSPTRWKEMIRAQHTEGLVVTTQWNELIACIQQTDFPFNLDDEASISLLGTGKFGKMRQLWQNIFTAIQSTKPEDVKKISEQLKVQIVSATEAAQKDMSMLATSIPEDMNASYPFNARFACIVPNGGIESNNALRLLVTCGVDHHVKSVPMAIFAYIPDTPD
;
A
#
# COMPACT_ATOMS: atom_id res chain seq x y z
N MET A 1 34.08 23.39 29.15
CA MET A 1 34.33 22.03 28.66
C MET A 1 34.40 21.14 29.89
N ALA A 2 33.29 20.49 30.23
CA ALA A 2 33.27 19.44 31.24
C ALA A 2 33.19 18.13 30.46
N ASP A 3 34.14 17.22 30.72
CA ASP A 3 34.23 15.89 30.14
C ASP A 3 32.91 15.14 30.33
N LYS A 4 32.11 15.02 29.26
CA LYS A 4 31.12 13.95 29.17
C LYS A 4 31.84 12.74 28.60
N GLN A 5 32.11 11.76 29.46
CA GLN A 5 32.48 10.42 29.02
C GLN A 5 31.27 9.85 28.26
N ASP A 6 31.41 9.75 26.95
CA ASP A 6 30.48 9.06 26.08
C ASP A 6 30.62 7.55 26.31
N PHE A 7 29.53 6.86 26.67
CA PHE A 7 29.56 5.42 26.92
C PHE A 7 29.23 4.65 25.64
N VAL A 8 30.06 3.68 25.24
CA VAL A 8 29.90 2.90 23.99
C VAL A 8 29.28 1.54 24.30
N LEU A 9 28.22 1.15 23.57
CA LEU A 9 27.65 -0.20 23.65
C LEU A 9 28.54 -1.19 22.89
N ASN A 10 29.39 -1.94 23.62
CA ASN A 10 30.30 -2.94 23.04
C ASN A 10 29.62 -4.31 22.86
N ASP A 11 29.66 -4.87 21.65
CA ASP A 11 29.22 -6.23 21.31
C ASP A 11 30.32 -7.30 21.52
N GLY A 12 31.20 -7.10 22.49
CA GLY A 12 32.19 -8.12 22.89
C GLY A 12 33.47 -8.21 22.05
N THR A 13 33.71 -7.32 21.08
CA THR A 13 35.02 -7.17 20.42
C THR A 13 35.71 -5.87 20.85
N SER A 14 36.98 -5.98 21.24
CA SER A 14 37.84 -4.95 21.84
C SER A 14 37.83 -3.59 21.13
N GLY A 15 37.54 -2.53 21.90
CA GLY A 15 38.12 -1.19 21.82
C GLY A 15 38.50 -0.60 20.45
N ASN A 16 37.57 -0.55 19.49
CA ASN A 16 37.73 0.32 18.32
C ASN A 16 37.08 1.69 18.59
N GLU A 17 37.72 2.74 18.08
CA GLU A 17 37.23 4.12 18.10
C GLU A 17 35.89 4.20 17.34
N LEU A 18 34.87 4.84 17.93
CA LEU A 18 33.52 4.93 17.36
C LEU A 18 33.55 5.67 16.01
N THR A 19 32.98 5.08 14.96
CA THR A 19 32.96 5.75 13.64
C THR A 19 31.87 6.82 13.59
N ARG A 20 32.26 8.08 13.77
CA ARG A 20 31.33 9.24 13.76
C ARG A 20 31.32 10.02 12.46
N ASN A 21 32.41 9.99 11.69
CA ASN A 21 32.43 10.55 10.34
C ASN A 21 31.88 9.51 9.36
N ASN A 22 30.58 9.56 9.11
CA ASN A 22 29.91 8.61 8.23
C ASN A 22 30.08 9.03 6.77
N HIS A 23 30.88 8.27 6.02
CA HIS A 23 31.11 8.50 4.60
C HIS A 23 29.94 7.93 3.77
N TYR A 24 28.91 8.75 3.56
CA TYR A 24 27.75 8.37 2.75
C TYR A 24 28.07 8.18 1.25
N VAL A 25 29.23 8.67 0.79
CA VAL A 25 29.89 8.19 -0.43
C VAL A 25 31.23 7.56 -0.02
N PRO A 26 31.44 6.24 -0.16
CA PRO A 26 32.59 5.56 0.42
C PRO A 26 33.90 6.05 -0.15
N GLN A 27 34.92 6.14 0.71
CA GLN A 27 36.26 6.55 0.29
C GLN A 27 36.83 5.64 -0.81
N TRP A 28 36.54 4.33 -0.80
CA TRP A 28 37.00 3.41 -1.84
C TRP A 28 36.41 3.75 -3.21
N TYR A 29 35.16 4.17 -3.25
CA TYR A 29 34.44 4.52 -4.47
C TYR A 29 34.93 5.88 -5.01
N GLN A 30 35.10 6.85 -4.12
CA GLN A 30 35.65 8.17 -4.47
C GLN A 30 37.03 8.09 -5.15
N LYS A 31 37.88 7.12 -4.77
CA LYS A 31 39.20 6.91 -5.39
C LYS A 31 39.13 6.61 -6.89
N GLY A 32 38.01 6.05 -7.39
CA GLY A 32 37.80 5.81 -8.83
C GLY A 32 37.71 7.10 -9.66
N PHE A 33 37.51 8.25 -9.03
CA PHE A 33 37.37 9.55 -9.69
C PHE A 33 38.65 10.39 -9.70
N ALA A 34 39.77 9.88 -9.18
CA ALA A 34 41.05 10.57 -9.16
C ALA A 34 41.94 10.16 -10.35
N VAL A 35 42.78 11.07 -10.84
CA VAL A 35 43.75 10.83 -11.93
C VAL A 35 45.14 11.27 -11.48
N GLY A 36 46.09 10.34 -11.39
CA GLY A 36 47.50 10.65 -11.08
C GLY A 36 47.77 11.35 -9.73
N SER A 37 46.74 11.53 -8.90
CA SER A 37 46.74 12.22 -7.61
C SER A 37 45.90 11.44 -6.60
N THR A 38 46.18 11.61 -5.32
CA THR A 38 45.36 11.06 -4.23
C THR A 38 44.27 12.03 -3.76
N GLN A 39 44.12 13.17 -4.44
CA GLN A 39 43.16 14.23 -4.10
C GLN A 39 42.18 14.52 -5.24
N LEU A 40 41.01 15.00 -4.88
CA LEU A 40 39.93 15.42 -5.78
C LEU A 40 39.74 16.94 -5.65
N HIS A 41 39.37 17.59 -6.75
CA HIS A 41 38.76 18.91 -6.67
C HIS A 41 37.35 18.77 -6.13
N TYR A 42 37.11 19.34 -4.96
CA TYR A 42 35.85 19.28 -4.22
C TYR A 42 35.17 20.65 -4.27
N LEU A 43 33.98 20.71 -4.85
CA LEU A 43 33.18 21.92 -5.03
C LEU A 43 31.98 21.90 -4.09
N ASP A 44 31.83 22.95 -3.29
CA ASP A 44 30.63 23.30 -2.54
C ASP A 44 29.80 24.28 -3.39
N MET A 45 28.64 23.83 -3.87
CA MET A 45 27.72 24.64 -4.67
C MET A 45 26.97 25.68 -3.83
N ASN A 46 27.01 25.57 -2.49
CA ASN A 46 26.40 26.52 -1.57
C ASN A 46 27.36 26.82 -0.40
N PRO A 47 28.48 27.52 -0.66
CA PRO A 47 29.48 27.82 0.34
C PRO A 47 28.92 28.72 1.45
N GLU A 48 29.35 28.48 2.69
CA GLU A 48 28.95 29.29 3.83
C GLU A 48 29.24 30.78 3.60
N GLN A 49 28.37 31.61 4.17
CA GLN A 49 28.47 33.06 4.12
C GLN A 49 28.59 33.61 5.53
N ARG A 50 29.52 34.54 5.75
CA ARG A 50 29.71 35.23 7.02
C ARG A 50 29.49 36.72 6.86
N THR A 51 28.58 37.28 7.64
CA THR A 51 28.40 38.73 7.76
C THR A 51 29.47 39.28 8.70
N LEU A 52 30.33 40.15 8.18
CA LEU A 52 31.34 40.87 8.95
C LEU A 52 30.69 41.96 9.83
N PRO A 53 31.37 42.44 10.89
CA PRO A 53 30.82 43.48 11.78
C PRO A 53 30.41 44.79 11.08
N ASN A 54 30.91 45.04 9.86
CA ASN A 54 30.55 46.19 9.02
C ASN A 54 29.37 45.91 8.07
N GLY A 55 28.66 44.79 8.22
CA GLY A 55 27.55 44.38 7.36
C GLY A 55 27.96 43.72 6.04
N LYS A 56 29.27 43.62 5.72
CA LYS A 56 29.76 42.98 4.49
C LYS A 56 29.66 41.46 4.59
N ILE A 57 29.01 40.83 3.62
CA ILE A 57 28.95 39.36 3.51
C ILE A 57 30.19 38.87 2.76
N ILE A 58 30.95 37.94 3.36
CA ILE A 58 32.03 37.19 2.69
C ILE A 58 31.61 35.74 2.53
N SER A 59 31.87 35.16 1.36
CA SER A 59 31.65 33.74 1.10
C SER A 59 32.96 32.98 1.29
N PHE A 60 32.90 31.80 1.92
CA PHE A 60 34.05 30.92 2.04
C PHE A 60 34.47 30.35 0.68
N ASN A 61 35.70 29.86 0.59
CA ASN A 61 36.20 29.27 -0.65
C ASN A 61 35.33 28.05 -1.06
N GLU A 62 34.65 28.20 -2.19
CA GLU A 62 33.73 27.19 -2.76
C GLU A 62 34.46 25.92 -3.21
N ARG A 63 35.74 26.00 -3.56
CA ARG A 63 36.49 24.87 -4.13
C ARG A 63 37.77 24.58 -3.36
N LYS A 64 37.93 23.34 -2.94
CA LYS A 64 39.12 22.83 -2.25
C LYS A 64 39.71 21.65 -3.03
N THR A 65 40.98 21.33 -2.81
CA THR A 65 41.57 20.08 -3.28
C THR A 65 41.78 19.20 -2.05
N LEU A 66 41.02 18.11 -1.94
CA LEU A 66 40.90 17.31 -0.73
C LEU A 66 41.10 15.82 -1.02
N PRO A 67 41.71 15.04 -0.11
CA PRO A 67 41.71 13.60 -0.21
C PRO A 67 40.28 13.03 0.03
N PRO A 68 39.96 11.83 -0.49
CA PRO A 68 38.66 11.18 -0.27
C PRO A 68 38.20 11.08 1.20
N SER A 69 39.14 10.97 2.14
CA SER A 69 38.85 10.95 3.59
C SER A 69 38.28 12.26 4.14
N GLN A 70 38.30 13.35 3.38
CA GLN A 70 37.75 14.65 3.76
C GLN A 70 36.58 15.07 2.87
N CYS A 71 36.07 14.18 2.02
CA CYS A 71 34.97 14.43 1.10
C CYS A 71 33.76 13.54 1.44
N PHE A 72 32.55 14.07 1.21
CA PHE A 72 31.30 13.33 1.28
C PHE A 72 31.07 12.52 2.57
N PHE A 73 31.27 13.16 3.72
CA PHE A 73 30.90 12.62 5.02
C PHE A 73 30.06 13.62 5.80
N GLU A 74 29.29 13.12 6.76
CA GLU A 74 28.56 13.93 7.73
C GLU A 74 28.75 13.31 9.11
N TYR A 75 28.88 14.15 10.13
CA TYR A 75 29.14 13.70 11.49
C TYR A 75 27.85 13.15 12.11
N ASP A 76 27.90 11.94 12.64
CA ASP A 76 26.79 11.21 13.25
C ASP A 76 25.56 11.01 12.34
N LEU A 77 25.76 10.90 11.02
CA LEU A 77 24.66 10.68 10.07
C LEU A 77 23.92 9.35 10.32
N TYR A 78 24.63 8.31 10.77
CA TYR A 78 24.06 6.99 11.06
C TYR A 78 24.21 6.57 12.52
N THR A 79 24.87 7.40 13.34
CA THR A 79 25.04 7.14 14.78
C THR A 79 23.68 7.13 15.45
N THR A 80 23.41 6.10 16.26
CA THR A 80 22.19 6.01 17.06
C THR A 80 22.51 6.27 18.53
N PHE A 81 21.55 6.87 19.25
CA PHE A 81 21.72 7.33 20.62
C PHE A 81 20.70 6.67 21.53
N PHE A 82 21.16 6.13 22.67
CA PHE A 82 20.34 5.53 23.71
C PHE A 82 20.71 6.17 25.05
N GLY A 83 20.10 7.32 25.35
CA GLY A 83 20.54 8.16 26.47
C GLY A 83 21.99 8.63 26.28
N PRO A 84 22.92 8.36 27.21
CA PRO A 84 24.35 8.69 27.05
C PRO A 84 25.11 7.69 26.16
N PHE A 85 24.45 6.61 25.72
CA PHE A 85 25.10 5.57 24.95
C PHE A 85 25.04 5.84 23.45
N MET A 86 26.16 5.69 22.76
CA MET A 86 26.24 5.79 21.29
C MET A 86 26.50 4.42 20.66
N SER A 87 25.98 4.25 19.44
CA SER A 87 26.14 3.04 18.64
C SER A 87 26.40 3.38 17.17
N ASP A 88 27.49 2.84 16.63
CA ASP A 88 27.88 2.90 15.21
C ASP A 88 27.54 1.61 14.44
N LEU A 89 26.65 0.77 15.00
CA LEU A 89 26.29 -0.53 14.42
C LEU A 89 25.78 -0.44 12.97
N VAL A 90 25.08 0.64 12.63
CA VAL A 90 24.60 0.88 11.26
C VAL A 90 25.79 1.05 10.31
N GLU A 91 26.79 1.85 10.67
CA GLU A 91 28.03 1.98 9.87
C GLU A 91 28.77 0.64 9.80
N ARG A 92 29.05 0.02 10.96
CA ARG A 92 29.96 -1.14 11.04
C ARG A 92 29.37 -2.43 10.50
N LYS A 93 28.10 -2.73 10.78
CA LYS A 93 27.48 -4.04 10.44
C LYS A 93 26.68 -3.96 9.15
N LEU A 94 25.90 -2.91 8.95
CA LEU A 94 25.07 -2.76 7.76
C LEU A 94 25.89 -2.22 6.59
N PHE A 95 26.39 -0.99 6.68
CA PHE A 95 27.14 -0.37 5.58
C PHE A 95 28.50 -1.02 5.36
N GLY A 96 29.17 -1.48 6.41
CA GLY A 96 30.42 -2.24 6.29
C GLY A 96 30.27 -3.48 5.40
N LYS A 97 29.17 -4.24 5.54
CA LYS A 97 28.88 -5.40 4.68
C LYS A 97 28.55 -4.96 3.25
N ILE A 98 27.66 -3.97 3.11
CA ILE A 98 27.21 -3.45 1.81
C ILE A 98 28.39 -2.89 1.00
N ASP A 99 29.32 -2.17 1.64
CA ASP A 99 30.48 -1.58 0.99
C ASP A 99 31.53 -2.63 0.61
N ASP A 100 31.71 -3.66 1.42
CA ASP A 100 32.61 -4.78 1.11
C ASP A 100 32.13 -5.55 -0.14
N GLU A 101 30.84 -5.95 -0.15
CA GLU A 101 30.19 -6.60 -1.29
C GLU A 101 30.13 -5.67 -2.52
N GLY A 102 29.71 -4.42 -2.32
CA GLY A 102 29.59 -3.40 -3.35
C GLY A 102 30.92 -3.06 -4.02
N SER A 103 32.03 -2.99 -3.27
CA SER A 103 33.35 -2.72 -3.85
C SER A 103 33.83 -3.80 -4.80
N ARG A 104 33.51 -5.07 -4.52
CA ARG A 104 33.79 -6.19 -5.42
C ARG A 104 32.87 -6.16 -6.63
N ALA A 105 31.59 -5.91 -6.41
CA ALA A 105 30.59 -5.85 -7.46
C ALA A 105 30.89 -4.73 -8.47
N VAL A 106 31.13 -3.49 -8.02
CA VAL A 106 31.45 -2.36 -8.90
C VAL A 106 32.70 -2.67 -9.75
N ARG A 107 33.77 -3.22 -9.17
CA ARG A 107 34.97 -3.63 -9.93
C ARG A 107 34.66 -4.70 -10.98
N ALA A 108 33.84 -5.70 -10.63
CA ALA A 108 33.42 -6.74 -11.58
C ALA A 108 32.62 -6.15 -12.76
N PHE A 109 31.80 -5.13 -12.50
CA PHE A 109 31.06 -4.42 -13.55
C PHE A 109 31.91 -3.41 -14.32
N ILE A 110 33.07 -2.98 -13.83
CA ILE A 110 34.02 -2.17 -14.61
C ILE A 110 34.85 -3.09 -15.52
N ASP A 111 35.63 -4.02 -14.97
CA ASP A 111 36.63 -4.78 -15.75
C ASP A 111 36.54 -6.31 -15.57
N GLY A 112 35.56 -6.81 -14.82
CA GLY A 112 35.43 -8.24 -14.53
C GLY A 112 34.98 -9.10 -15.71
N SER A 113 35.12 -10.41 -15.54
CA SER A 113 34.57 -11.42 -16.45
C SER A 113 33.04 -11.46 -16.41
N GLU A 114 32.42 -12.10 -17.40
CA GLU A 114 30.96 -12.31 -17.42
C GLU A 114 30.48 -13.14 -16.23
N LEU A 115 31.26 -14.15 -15.83
CA LEU A 115 30.96 -14.99 -14.66
C LEU A 115 31.01 -14.18 -13.36
N GLU A 116 32.03 -13.36 -13.17
CA GLU A 116 32.12 -12.51 -11.97
C GLU A 116 30.97 -11.51 -11.89
N ARG A 117 30.54 -10.94 -13.03
CA ARG A 117 29.35 -10.09 -13.08
C ARG A 117 28.07 -10.84 -12.75
N HIS A 118 27.93 -12.07 -13.24
CA HIS A 118 26.78 -12.93 -12.91
C HIS A 118 26.71 -13.20 -11.41
N ASP A 119 27.82 -13.66 -10.81
CA ASP A 119 27.90 -14.00 -9.39
C ASP A 119 27.68 -12.78 -8.48
N ARG A 120 28.04 -11.58 -8.95
CA ARG A 120 27.91 -10.31 -8.20
C ARG A 120 26.72 -9.46 -8.62
N PHE A 121 25.81 -10.01 -9.44
CA PHE A 121 24.74 -9.23 -10.05
C PHE A 121 23.83 -8.56 -8.99
N MET A 122 23.39 -9.32 -7.98
CA MET A 122 22.54 -8.76 -6.93
C MET A 122 23.32 -7.86 -5.95
N ASP A 123 24.59 -8.18 -5.66
CA ASP A 123 25.47 -7.32 -4.83
C ASP A 123 25.56 -5.91 -5.45
N PHE A 124 25.66 -5.83 -6.77
CA PHE A 124 25.73 -4.57 -7.51
C PHE A 124 24.46 -3.72 -7.34
N PHE A 125 23.27 -4.27 -7.59
CA PHE A 125 22.02 -3.52 -7.45
C PHE A 125 21.67 -3.21 -5.99
N ASN A 126 21.99 -4.11 -5.05
CA ASN A 126 21.85 -3.85 -3.61
C ASN A 126 22.73 -2.65 -3.18
N TYR A 127 23.95 -2.55 -3.70
CA TYR A 127 24.85 -1.43 -3.43
C TYR A 127 24.31 -0.12 -4.02
N ILE A 128 23.81 -0.12 -5.25
CA ILE A 128 23.23 1.07 -5.89
C ILE A 128 22.01 1.57 -5.08
N ASP A 129 21.12 0.67 -4.68
CA ASP A 129 19.94 1.04 -3.88
C ASP A 129 20.35 1.65 -2.53
N ALA A 130 21.29 1.00 -1.83
CA ALA A 130 21.82 1.51 -0.57
C ALA A 130 22.53 2.87 -0.76
N GLN A 131 23.31 3.04 -1.83
CA GLN A 131 23.99 4.28 -2.17
C GLN A 131 23.01 5.43 -2.44
N LYS A 132 21.82 5.14 -2.98
CA LYS A 132 20.74 6.13 -3.14
C LYS A 132 20.15 6.54 -1.80
N MET A 133 19.84 5.57 -0.94
CA MET A 133 19.12 5.81 0.32
C MET A 133 19.99 6.40 1.44
N ARG A 134 21.27 6.05 1.49
CA ARG A 134 22.15 6.42 2.62
C ARG A 134 22.62 7.87 2.62
N THR A 135 22.49 8.61 1.53
CA THR A 135 22.97 9.99 1.50
C THR A 135 22.02 10.92 2.25
N PRO A 136 22.47 12.10 2.69
CA PRO A 136 21.58 13.05 3.37
C PRO A 136 20.33 13.40 2.55
N LYS A 137 20.42 13.44 1.21
CA LYS A 137 19.25 13.63 0.35
C LYS A 137 18.28 12.43 0.46
N GLY A 138 18.80 11.20 0.41
CA GLY A 138 18.01 9.98 0.55
C GLY A 138 17.35 9.83 1.94
N LEU A 139 18.08 10.14 3.01
CA LEU A 139 17.55 10.11 4.37
C LEU A 139 16.49 11.18 4.61
N ASN A 140 16.69 12.40 4.09
CA ASN A 140 15.65 13.45 4.16
C ASN A 140 14.42 13.08 3.34
N TRP A 141 14.61 12.47 2.15
CA TRP A 141 13.50 11.94 1.36
C TRP A 141 12.69 10.90 2.15
N LEU A 142 13.37 10.00 2.88
CA LEU A 142 12.69 9.02 3.70
C LEU A 142 11.95 9.68 4.86
N LYS A 143 12.62 10.62 5.56
CA LYS A 143 12.04 11.35 6.68
C LYS A 143 10.77 12.11 6.30
N ASP A 144 10.73 12.73 5.12
CA ASP A 144 9.56 13.46 4.60
C ASP A 144 8.33 12.58 4.35
N ARG A 145 8.47 11.24 4.38
CA ARG A 145 7.34 10.28 4.27
C ARG A 145 6.70 9.89 5.59
N TYR A 146 7.27 10.35 6.71
CA TYR A 146 6.78 10.09 8.05
C TYR A 146 6.49 11.42 8.76
N ALA A 147 5.62 11.41 9.78
CA ALA A 147 5.35 12.63 10.53
C ALA A 147 6.56 13.03 11.38
N ASP A 148 7.02 12.13 12.24
CA ASP A 148 8.20 12.31 13.08
C ASP A 148 9.02 11.01 13.14
N LEU A 149 10.28 11.10 12.73
CA LEU A 149 11.28 10.06 12.92
C LEU A 149 12.46 10.65 13.67
N ASP A 150 12.71 10.11 14.86
CA ASP A 150 14.01 10.26 15.51
C ASP A 150 15.08 9.49 14.73
N GLN A 151 16.33 9.68 15.14
CA GLN A 151 17.48 9.09 14.46
C GLN A 151 17.45 7.55 14.47
N LEU A 152 17.02 6.92 15.57
CA LEU A 152 16.95 5.46 15.68
C LEU A 152 15.90 4.89 14.72
N HIS A 153 14.69 5.44 14.75
CA HIS A 153 13.59 5.02 13.90
C HIS A 153 13.89 5.29 12.42
N LEU A 154 14.56 6.40 12.10
CA LEU A 154 15.01 6.67 10.73
C LEU A 154 15.97 5.58 10.23
N MET A 155 16.93 5.14 11.05
CA MET A 155 17.87 4.07 10.66
C MET A 155 17.18 2.71 10.53
N ILE A 156 16.16 2.43 11.36
CA ILE A 156 15.34 1.22 11.25
C ILE A 156 14.53 1.24 9.95
N GLU A 157 13.83 2.33 9.65
CA GLU A 157 13.01 2.41 8.44
C GLU A 157 13.87 2.44 7.17
N MET A 158 15.05 3.07 7.20
CA MET A 158 16.02 3.01 6.10
C MET A 158 16.43 1.56 5.79
N GLN A 159 16.69 0.75 6.81
CA GLN A 159 17.00 -0.68 6.63
C GLN A 159 15.83 -1.44 6.01
N LYS A 160 14.60 -1.16 6.45
CA LYS A 160 13.40 -1.87 5.96
C LYS A 160 13.02 -1.51 4.52
N VAL A 161 13.41 -0.33 4.03
CA VAL A 161 13.16 0.08 2.63
C VAL A 161 14.32 -0.25 1.69
N GLN A 162 15.39 -0.89 2.16
CA GLN A 162 16.50 -1.31 1.31
C GLN A 162 16.01 -2.29 0.24
N LYS A 163 16.56 -2.19 -0.97
CA LYS A 163 16.25 -2.99 -2.18
C LYS A 163 14.92 -2.64 -2.84
N MET A 164 14.23 -1.60 -2.38
CA MET A 164 12.91 -1.21 -2.90
C MET A 164 12.89 -1.02 -4.41
N HIS A 165 13.95 -0.43 -5.00
CA HIS A 165 13.98 -0.08 -6.42
C HIS A 165 14.54 -1.18 -7.33
N CYS A 166 15.09 -2.26 -6.76
CA CYS A 166 15.85 -3.25 -7.51
C CYS A 166 15.03 -3.86 -8.65
N THR A 167 13.80 -4.33 -8.38
CA THR A 167 12.94 -4.94 -9.40
C THR A 167 12.78 -4.05 -10.64
N ILE A 168 12.50 -2.75 -10.46
CA ILE A 168 12.30 -1.82 -11.58
C ILE A 168 13.56 -1.68 -12.43
N TRP A 169 14.73 -1.58 -11.78
CA TRP A 169 16.02 -1.51 -12.45
C TRP A 169 16.38 -2.82 -13.18
N LEU A 170 16.06 -3.95 -12.57
CA LEU A 170 16.26 -5.29 -13.12
C LEU A 170 15.35 -5.54 -14.33
N GLU A 171 14.18 -4.94 -14.41
CA GLU A 171 13.29 -5.03 -15.58
C GLU A 171 13.55 -3.92 -16.61
N GLY A 172 14.63 -3.14 -16.46
CA GLY A 172 15.03 -2.08 -17.38
C GLY A 172 16.15 -2.50 -18.33
N VAL A 173 16.42 -1.65 -19.33
CA VAL A 173 17.63 -1.72 -20.15
C VAL A 173 18.82 -1.27 -19.33
N ARG A 174 19.84 -2.12 -19.25
CA ARG A 174 21.09 -1.90 -18.49
C ARG A 174 22.25 -1.64 -19.44
N GLU A 175 22.88 -0.48 -19.32
CA GLU A 175 24.02 -0.09 -20.15
C GLU A 175 25.13 0.51 -19.27
N ILE A 176 26.38 0.11 -19.52
CA ILE A 176 27.56 0.83 -19.05
C ILE A 176 28.17 1.54 -20.27
N VAL A 177 28.26 2.85 -20.19
CA VAL A 177 28.89 3.70 -21.20
C VAL A 177 30.30 4.07 -20.77
N SER A 178 31.21 4.20 -21.74
CA SER A 178 32.62 4.51 -21.51
C SER A 178 32.98 5.93 -21.96
N ALA A 179 33.71 6.65 -21.14
CA ALA A 179 34.35 7.94 -21.40
C ALA A 179 35.86 7.79 -21.60
N GLU A 180 36.41 6.57 -21.74
CA GLU A 180 37.86 6.32 -21.85
C GLU A 180 38.53 7.18 -22.93
N LYS A 181 37.86 7.35 -24.08
CA LYS A 181 38.34 8.17 -25.23
C LYS A 181 37.96 9.64 -25.17
N SER A 182 37.19 10.07 -24.17
CA SER A 182 36.84 11.46 -23.95
C SER A 182 37.88 12.13 -23.03
N GLU A 183 38.30 13.35 -23.35
CA GLU A 183 39.16 14.16 -22.48
C GLU A 183 38.42 14.61 -21.20
N ILE A 184 37.10 14.73 -21.28
CA ILE A 184 36.23 14.99 -20.14
C ILE A 184 35.76 13.68 -19.56
N LYS A 185 35.89 13.54 -18.24
CA LYS A 185 35.50 12.33 -17.49
C LYS A 185 34.30 12.58 -16.60
N PHE A 186 33.70 11.51 -16.10
CA PHE A 186 32.54 11.61 -15.20
C PHE A 186 32.92 12.23 -13.85
N ILE A 187 31.97 12.97 -13.27
CA ILE A 187 32.08 13.54 -11.92
C ILE A 187 31.27 12.72 -10.91
N VAL A 188 31.57 12.88 -9.62
CA VAL A 188 30.80 12.30 -8.51
C VAL A 188 30.15 13.41 -7.68
N SER A 189 28.96 13.14 -7.14
CA SER A 189 28.23 14.06 -6.27
C SER A 189 27.97 13.49 -4.88
N ASP A 190 27.43 14.31 -3.98
CA ASP A 190 26.92 13.89 -2.68
C ASP A 190 25.58 13.09 -2.74
N HIS A 191 25.07 12.85 -3.95
CA HIS A 191 23.99 11.91 -4.23
C HIS A 191 24.28 11.14 -5.54
N PRO A 192 25.20 10.14 -5.50
CA PRO A 192 25.75 9.54 -6.72
C PRO A 192 24.72 8.86 -7.63
N VAL A 193 23.62 8.35 -7.08
CA VAL A 193 22.56 7.64 -7.84
C VAL A 193 21.45 8.62 -8.18
N THR A 194 21.55 9.20 -9.37
CA THR A 194 20.73 10.32 -9.83
C THR A 194 19.62 9.86 -10.78
N ILE A 195 18.43 10.45 -10.68
CA ILE A 195 17.33 10.18 -11.62
C ILE A 195 17.10 11.35 -12.59
N TYR A 196 17.08 11.02 -13.87
CA TYR A 196 16.71 11.89 -14.97
C TYR A 196 15.32 11.53 -15.51
N ASN A 197 14.52 12.54 -15.81
CA ASN A 197 13.31 12.41 -16.62
C ASN A 197 13.19 13.71 -17.43
N TYR A 198 13.05 13.62 -18.75
CA TYR A 198 13.07 14.79 -19.62
C TYR A 198 11.90 15.77 -19.36
N ALA A 199 10.81 15.28 -18.77
CA ALA A 199 9.66 16.08 -18.37
C ALA A 199 9.74 16.64 -16.93
N CYS A 200 10.80 16.32 -16.18
CA CYS A 200 10.99 16.76 -14.80
C CYS A 200 12.28 17.61 -14.65
N PRO A 201 12.31 18.86 -15.15
CA PRO A 201 13.46 19.75 -14.97
C PRO A 201 13.71 20.06 -13.48
N PRO A 202 14.90 20.56 -13.09
CA PRO A 202 15.27 20.77 -11.68
C PRO A 202 14.28 21.60 -10.85
N GLY A 203 13.61 22.59 -11.46
CA GLY A 203 12.59 23.41 -10.79
C GLY A 203 11.17 22.83 -10.76
N SER A 204 10.95 21.62 -11.28
CA SER A 204 9.63 20.97 -11.27
C SER A 204 9.24 20.49 -9.87
N THR A 205 7.94 20.34 -9.61
CA THR A 205 7.41 19.91 -8.30
C THR A 205 7.94 18.53 -7.89
N GLN A 206 8.18 17.64 -8.85
CA GLN A 206 8.75 16.30 -8.65
C GLN A 206 10.22 16.34 -8.22
N CYS A 207 10.90 17.47 -8.38
CA CYS A 207 12.33 17.62 -8.15
C CYS A 207 12.66 18.57 -7.00
N LEU A 208 11.64 19.12 -6.34
CA LEU A 208 11.84 19.95 -5.15
C LEU A 208 12.51 19.10 -4.07
N TYR A 209 13.61 19.61 -3.52
CA TYR A 209 14.36 18.94 -2.47
C TYR A 209 13.42 18.43 -1.36
N PRO A 210 13.59 17.19 -0.89
CA PRO A 210 14.67 16.24 -1.19
C PRO A 210 14.42 15.31 -2.40
N ASN A 211 13.40 15.57 -3.21
CA ASN A 211 12.92 14.64 -4.22
C ASN A 211 13.79 14.55 -5.49
N ASP A 212 13.71 13.39 -6.12
CA ASP A 212 14.01 13.11 -7.53
C ASP A 212 12.70 12.66 -8.20
N PRO A 213 12.57 12.73 -9.55
CA PRO A 213 11.45 12.09 -10.23
C PRO A 213 11.42 10.59 -9.90
N SER A 214 10.21 10.01 -9.84
CA SER A 214 10.04 8.61 -9.50
C SER A 214 10.75 7.70 -10.50
N ILE A 215 11.51 6.71 -10.00
CA ILE A 215 12.13 5.65 -10.82
C ILE A 215 11.07 4.85 -11.60
N ALA A 216 9.85 4.80 -11.07
CA ALA A 216 8.73 4.12 -11.69
C ALA A 216 8.13 4.85 -12.90
N PHE A 217 8.46 6.12 -13.16
CA PHE A 217 7.90 6.82 -14.33
C PHE A 217 8.47 6.28 -15.63
N LYS A 218 7.65 6.17 -16.68
CA LYS A 218 8.02 5.59 -17.99
C LYS A 218 9.34 6.15 -18.51
N ALA A 219 9.50 7.46 -18.54
CA ALA A 219 10.69 8.12 -19.07
C ALA A 219 11.85 8.32 -18.08
N SER A 220 11.76 7.76 -16.87
CA SER A 220 12.83 7.88 -15.89
C SER A 220 14.04 7.01 -16.26
N GLN A 221 15.23 7.60 -16.10
CA GLN A 221 16.52 6.95 -16.31
C GLN A 221 17.40 7.17 -15.08
N THR A 222 18.00 6.11 -14.56
CA THR A 222 18.95 6.19 -13.45
C THR A 222 20.37 6.30 -13.98
N ILE A 223 21.11 7.27 -13.46
CA ILE A 223 22.50 7.56 -13.81
C ILE A 223 23.35 7.29 -12.56
N PHE A 224 24.36 6.44 -12.72
CA PHE A 224 25.29 6.12 -11.65
C PHE A 224 26.72 5.96 -12.22
N PRO A 225 27.58 6.99 -12.12
CA PRO A 225 29.00 6.85 -12.43
C PRO A 225 29.61 5.69 -11.63
N LEU A 226 30.44 4.86 -12.24
CA LEU A 226 31.12 3.75 -11.56
C LEU A 226 32.54 4.15 -11.16
N ASP A 227 33.18 4.91 -12.03
CA ASP A 227 34.46 5.59 -11.84
C ASP A 227 34.52 6.80 -12.81
N LYS A 228 35.71 7.36 -13.03
CA LYS A 228 35.90 8.47 -13.97
C LYS A 228 35.56 8.12 -15.43
N ASP A 229 35.74 6.86 -15.85
CA ASP A 229 35.61 6.44 -17.25
C ASP A 229 34.30 5.69 -17.52
N HIS A 230 33.61 5.16 -16.52
CA HIS A 230 32.47 4.29 -16.69
C HIS A 230 31.24 4.86 -15.99
N CYS A 231 30.09 4.81 -16.66
CA CYS A 231 28.82 5.22 -16.07
C CYS A 231 27.72 4.21 -16.37
N LEU A 232 26.97 3.80 -15.35
CA LEU A 232 25.78 2.97 -15.48
C LEU A 232 24.57 3.85 -15.84
N LEU A 233 23.89 3.46 -16.91
CA LEU A 233 22.61 3.98 -17.34
C LEU A 233 21.56 2.88 -17.26
N LEU A 234 20.49 3.13 -16.50
CA LEU A 234 19.33 2.25 -16.41
C LEU A 234 18.12 2.96 -17.01
N THR A 235 17.56 2.40 -18.07
CA THR A 235 16.41 2.99 -18.78
C THR A 235 15.22 2.06 -18.67
N ASN A 236 14.06 2.58 -18.26
CA ASN A 236 12.83 1.78 -18.24
C ASN A 236 12.51 1.21 -19.63
N TYR A 237 12.19 -0.08 -19.69
CA TYR A 237 12.07 -0.82 -20.96
C TYR A 237 11.05 -0.20 -21.92
N GLU A 238 9.92 0.28 -21.39
CA GLU A 238 8.86 0.93 -22.17
C GLU A 238 9.37 2.17 -22.92
N TYR A 239 10.16 3.00 -22.25
CA TYR A 239 10.74 4.21 -22.84
C TYR A 239 11.92 3.92 -23.75
N ALA A 240 12.75 2.93 -23.43
CA ALA A 240 13.77 2.47 -24.37
C ALA A 240 13.13 2.01 -25.70
N SER A 241 12.05 1.22 -25.61
CA SER A 241 11.35 0.64 -26.76
C SER A 241 10.51 1.66 -27.54
N ASN A 242 9.98 2.68 -26.86
CA ASN A 242 9.22 3.78 -27.46
C ASN A 242 9.68 5.15 -26.93
N PRO A 243 10.75 5.72 -27.50
CA PRO A 243 11.30 7.01 -27.05
C PRO A 243 10.36 8.21 -27.28
N ASP A 244 9.36 8.09 -28.15
CA ASP A 244 8.43 9.16 -28.52
C ASP A 244 7.11 9.09 -27.74
N LEU A 245 7.09 8.44 -26.57
CA LEU A 245 5.90 8.34 -25.73
C LEU A 245 5.35 9.71 -25.31
N THR A 246 4.03 9.79 -25.14
CA THR A 246 3.31 11.04 -24.84
C THR A 246 3.12 11.28 -23.34
N ASP A 247 3.42 10.30 -22.49
CA ASP A 247 3.09 10.30 -21.07
C ASP A 247 4.29 9.99 -20.15
N PRO A 248 5.36 10.81 -20.18
CA PRO A 248 6.65 10.53 -19.53
C PRO A 248 6.64 10.40 -18.01
N ILE A 249 5.61 10.92 -17.37
CA ILE A 249 5.44 10.95 -15.91
C ILE A 249 4.37 9.97 -15.42
N THR A 250 3.82 9.13 -16.32
CA THR A 250 2.97 8.00 -15.92
C THR A 250 3.87 6.87 -15.44
N LYS A 251 3.37 6.03 -14.52
CA LYS A 251 4.10 4.82 -14.12
C LYS A 251 4.28 3.88 -15.32
N ARG A 252 5.44 3.23 -15.38
CA ARG A 252 5.69 2.14 -16.32
C ARG A 252 4.75 0.97 -16.04
N THR A 253 4.52 0.16 -17.07
CA THR A 253 3.81 -1.10 -16.92
C THR A 253 4.40 -1.94 -15.79
N ASN A 254 3.54 -2.44 -14.90
CA ASN A 254 3.87 -3.29 -13.75
C ASN A 254 4.95 -2.72 -12.80
N ALA A 255 4.91 -1.41 -12.52
CA ALA A 255 5.85 -0.74 -11.62
C ALA A 255 5.71 -1.22 -10.16
N ARG A 256 6.46 -2.27 -9.79
CA ARG A 256 6.41 -2.87 -8.46
C ARG A 256 7.75 -2.75 -7.75
N ASN A 257 7.68 -2.35 -6.49
CA ASN A 257 8.82 -2.46 -5.57
C ASN A 257 8.84 -3.84 -4.92
N PHE A 258 10.02 -4.35 -4.59
CA PHE A 258 10.22 -5.63 -3.88
C PHE A 258 9.61 -6.88 -4.55
N ALA A 259 9.18 -6.79 -5.81
CA ALA A 259 8.59 -7.94 -6.47
C ALA A 259 9.66 -8.89 -6.99
N ASP A 260 9.31 -10.18 -6.98
CA ASP A 260 10.11 -11.23 -7.59
C ASP A 260 10.10 -11.05 -9.13
N THR A 261 11.26 -11.14 -9.76
CA THR A 261 11.42 -11.06 -11.21
C THR A 261 12.61 -11.88 -11.67
N LEU A 262 12.51 -12.50 -12.84
CA LEU A 262 13.60 -13.20 -13.51
C LEU A 262 14.26 -12.26 -14.53
N VAL A 263 15.58 -12.32 -14.64
CA VAL A 263 16.32 -11.52 -15.63
C VAL A 263 17.48 -12.29 -16.25
N HIS A 264 17.77 -11.99 -17.52
CA HIS A 264 19.00 -12.42 -18.15
C HIS A 264 20.16 -11.52 -17.70
N THR A 265 21.00 -12.05 -16.81
CA THR A 265 22.16 -11.33 -16.23
C THR A 265 23.25 -11.01 -17.27
N GLY A 266 23.36 -11.80 -18.35
CA GLY A 266 24.23 -11.51 -19.49
C GLY A 266 23.70 -10.39 -20.41
N ALA A 267 22.43 -9.99 -20.30
CA ALA A 267 21.90 -8.84 -21.03
C ALA A 267 22.37 -7.55 -20.36
N PHE A 268 23.55 -7.08 -20.79
CA PHE A 268 24.18 -5.85 -20.34
C PHE A 268 24.90 -5.18 -21.51
N LEU A 269 24.54 -3.95 -21.85
CA LEU A 269 25.16 -3.21 -22.95
C LEU A 269 26.45 -2.52 -22.48
N ARG A 270 27.51 -2.58 -23.29
CA ARG A 270 28.84 -2.02 -22.91
C ARG A 270 29.60 -1.38 -24.08
N ASP A 271 28.98 -1.29 -25.24
CA ASP A 271 29.70 -1.02 -26.49
C ASP A 271 29.86 0.48 -26.79
N ARG A 272 29.15 1.35 -26.03
CA ARG A 272 29.05 2.76 -26.34
C ARG A 272 30.16 3.55 -25.67
N GLN A 273 30.94 4.24 -26.50
CA GLN A 273 31.93 5.23 -26.08
C GLN A 273 31.35 6.63 -26.32
N LEU A 274 31.34 7.46 -25.28
CA LEU A 274 30.80 8.80 -25.31
C LEU A 274 31.84 9.82 -25.75
N ASP A 275 31.40 10.82 -26.49
CA ASP A 275 32.19 12.02 -26.77
C ASP A 275 32.15 13.02 -25.59
N GLU A 276 32.97 14.06 -25.68
CA GLU A 276 33.07 15.10 -24.64
C GLU A 276 31.73 15.77 -24.33
N LYS A 277 30.90 16.02 -25.35
CA LYS A 277 29.59 16.68 -25.19
C LYS A 277 28.63 15.77 -24.43
N GLN A 278 28.59 14.49 -24.78
CA GLN A 278 27.75 13.49 -24.12
C GLN A 278 28.17 13.30 -22.65
N VAL A 279 29.47 13.29 -22.35
CA VAL A 279 29.95 13.24 -20.96
C VAL A 279 29.58 14.52 -20.20
N GLN A 280 29.70 15.70 -20.82
CA GLN A 280 29.25 16.96 -20.23
C GLN A 280 27.74 16.98 -19.94
N GLU A 281 26.91 16.44 -20.83
CA GLU A 281 25.45 16.34 -20.63
C GLU A 281 25.09 15.46 -19.42
N ILE A 282 25.79 14.33 -19.24
CA ILE A 282 25.62 13.48 -18.06
C ILE A 282 26.11 14.19 -16.79
N ASN A 283 27.29 14.81 -16.83
CA ASN A 283 27.83 15.58 -15.70
C ASN A 283 26.91 16.76 -15.33
N PHE A 284 26.24 17.38 -16.30
CA PHE A 284 25.24 18.42 -16.07
C PHE A 284 24.06 17.88 -15.27
N VAL A 285 23.52 16.71 -15.60
CA VAL A 285 22.45 16.09 -14.80
C VAL A 285 22.91 15.78 -13.38
N ILE A 286 24.11 15.20 -13.21
CA ILE A 286 24.68 14.89 -11.89
C ILE A 286 24.78 16.16 -11.05
N LYS A 287 25.28 17.26 -11.63
CA LYS A 287 25.38 18.57 -10.97
C LYS A 287 24.02 19.14 -10.57
N GLN A 288 23.04 19.11 -11.48
CA GLN A 288 21.69 19.63 -11.20
C GLN A 288 20.92 18.84 -10.14
N ARG A 289 21.35 17.60 -9.85
CA ARG A 289 20.67 16.68 -8.93
C ARG A 289 21.38 16.47 -7.61
N ALA A 290 22.64 16.88 -7.53
CA ALA A 290 23.42 16.95 -6.30
C ALA A 290 22.73 17.84 -5.25
N ARG A 291 22.92 17.54 -3.96
CA ARG A 291 22.40 18.35 -2.86
C ARG A 291 23.25 19.61 -2.68
N ARG A 292 24.57 19.44 -2.60
CA ARG A 292 25.51 20.53 -2.28
C ARG A 292 26.90 20.33 -2.87
N TYR A 293 27.42 19.10 -2.87
CA TYR A 293 28.83 18.87 -3.18
C TYR A 293 29.06 18.05 -4.46
N LEU A 294 30.15 18.38 -5.17
CA LEU A 294 30.67 17.66 -6.34
C LEU A 294 32.17 17.40 -6.18
N ALA A 295 32.68 16.34 -6.81
CA ALA A 295 34.10 16.07 -6.89
C ALA A 295 34.52 15.47 -8.24
N ALA A 296 35.75 15.77 -8.65
CA ALA A 296 36.36 15.29 -9.90
C ALA A 296 37.90 15.32 -9.81
N ALA A 297 38.59 14.61 -10.72
CA ALA A 297 40.04 14.71 -10.83
C ALA A 297 40.51 16.08 -11.35
N GLU A 298 39.73 16.69 -12.26
CA GLU A 298 40.06 17.97 -12.87
C GLU A 298 39.03 19.04 -12.54
N LYS A 299 39.51 20.27 -12.32
CA LYS A 299 38.67 21.38 -11.86
C LYS A 299 37.62 21.80 -12.88
N GLU A 300 37.90 21.65 -14.18
CA GLU A 300 37.02 22.11 -15.25
C GLU A 300 35.82 21.17 -15.45
N TRP A 301 35.95 19.88 -15.10
CA TRP A 301 34.85 18.92 -15.23
C TRP A 301 33.68 19.21 -14.28
N LEU A 302 33.91 19.98 -13.20
CA LEU A 302 32.88 20.40 -12.24
C LEU A 302 31.92 21.48 -12.77
N TYR A 303 32.20 22.04 -13.96
CA TYR A 303 31.42 23.10 -14.58
C TYR A 303 31.01 22.75 -16.02
N PRO A 304 30.24 21.66 -16.22
CA PRO A 304 29.84 21.20 -17.55
C PRO A 304 29.11 22.26 -18.38
N GLU A 305 28.45 23.23 -17.73
CA GLU A 305 27.69 24.31 -18.36
C GLU A 305 28.53 25.49 -18.90
N ARG A 306 29.82 25.60 -18.58
CA ARG A 306 30.60 26.82 -18.90
C ARG A 306 30.90 27.00 -20.39
N ASN A 307 31.15 25.92 -21.11
CA ASN A 307 31.69 25.96 -22.47
C ASN A 307 30.74 25.37 -23.52
N THR A 308 29.57 24.86 -23.09
CA THR A 308 28.61 24.16 -23.95
C THR A 308 27.21 24.61 -23.58
N ASN A 309 26.39 24.92 -24.59
CA ASN A 309 24.98 25.24 -24.37
C ASN A 309 24.19 23.94 -24.11
N LEU A 310 23.97 23.62 -22.83
CA LEU A 310 23.28 22.41 -22.39
C LEU A 310 21.83 22.73 -22.04
N SER A 311 20.89 21.96 -22.60
CA SER A 311 19.47 22.03 -22.22
C SER A 311 19.03 20.73 -21.56
N TRP A 312 18.10 20.82 -20.60
CA TRP A 312 17.59 19.63 -19.91
C TRP A 312 17.01 18.59 -20.87
N GLN A 313 16.29 19.04 -21.90
CA GLN A 313 15.69 18.20 -22.93
C GLN A 313 16.73 17.55 -23.84
N SER A 314 17.84 18.23 -24.15
CA SER A 314 18.86 17.67 -25.05
C SER A 314 19.52 16.40 -24.51
N VAL A 315 19.64 16.28 -23.18
CA VAL A 315 20.24 15.12 -22.51
C VAL A 315 19.50 13.81 -22.80
N GLN A 316 18.21 13.90 -23.13
CA GLN A 316 17.35 12.77 -23.46
C GLN A 316 18.00 11.83 -24.49
N GLN A 317 18.56 12.40 -25.57
CA GLN A 317 19.15 11.63 -26.66
C GLN A 317 20.44 10.93 -26.24
N THR A 318 21.23 11.56 -25.38
CA THR A 318 22.47 10.98 -24.86
C THR A 318 22.22 9.80 -23.94
N LEU A 319 21.12 9.80 -23.18
CA LEU A 319 20.83 8.71 -22.25
C LEU A 319 20.14 7.51 -22.91
N LEU A 320 19.54 7.65 -24.09
CA LEU A 320 18.85 6.54 -24.76
C LEU A 320 19.84 5.42 -25.14
N PRO A 321 19.47 4.14 -24.91
CA PRO A 321 20.30 3.02 -25.31
C PRO A 321 20.26 2.83 -26.84
N PRO A 322 21.25 2.12 -27.42
CA PRO A 322 21.24 1.77 -28.84
C PRO A 322 19.97 1.03 -29.25
N SER A 323 19.18 1.63 -30.16
CA SER A 323 17.85 1.12 -30.53
C SER A 323 17.88 -0.30 -31.09
N ASN A 324 18.95 -0.65 -31.81
CA ASN A 324 19.17 -1.97 -32.37
C ASN A 324 19.55 -3.06 -31.36
N LYS A 325 19.63 -2.76 -30.04
CA LYS A 325 19.99 -3.74 -28.99
C LYS A 325 18.92 -3.92 -27.91
N ILE A 326 17.82 -3.16 -27.98
CA ILE A 326 16.74 -3.21 -26.98
C ILE A 326 16.07 -4.58 -26.93
N TYR A 327 16.03 -5.31 -28.05
CA TYR A 327 15.44 -6.66 -28.14
C TYR A 327 16.01 -7.66 -27.12
N LYS A 328 17.22 -7.42 -26.58
CA LYS A 328 17.85 -8.28 -25.55
C LYS A 328 17.17 -8.21 -24.18
N PHE A 329 16.34 -7.20 -23.93
CA PHE A 329 15.68 -6.93 -22.66
C PHE A 329 14.17 -7.17 -22.71
N GLY A 330 13.63 -7.49 -23.89
CA GLY A 330 12.21 -7.72 -24.12
C GLY A 330 11.82 -9.18 -24.26
N GLY A 331 10.58 -9.40 -24.70
CA GLY A 331 10.03 -10.73 -24.97
C GLY A 331 9.47 -11.44 -23.73
N GLU A 332 9.13 -12.72 -23.91
CA GLU A 332 8.68 -13.60 -22.83
C GLU A 332 9.82 -14.57 -22.44
N MET A 333 10.02 -14.75 -21.14
CA MET A 333 10.96 -15.72 -20.58
C MET A 333 10.21 -16.95 -20.10
N PHE A 334 10.75 -18.12 -20.39
CA PHE A 334 10.22 -19.41 -19.93
C PHE A 334 11.30 -20.18 -19.18
N VAL A 335 10.96 -20.72 -18.01
CA VAL A 335 11.83 -21.58 -17.20
C VAL A 335 11.12 -22.89 -16.94
N GLY A 336 11.74 -24.00 -17.35
CA GLY A 336 11.31 -25.34 -16.99
C GLY A 336 12.03 -25.83 -15.73
N PHE A 337 11.27 -26.27 -14.73
CA PHE A 337 11.79 -26.88 -13.53
C PHE A 337 11.89 -28.41 -13.67
N LYS A 338 12.76 -29.03 -12.86
CA LYS A 338 12.96 -30.50 -12.88
C LYS A 338 11.70 -31.30 -12.55
N ASP A 339 10.74 -30.69 -11.85
CA ASP A 339 9.46 -31.28 -11.49
C ASP A 339 8.37 -31.08 -12.56
N GLY A 340 8.73 -30.53 -13.73
CA GLY A 340 7.81 -30.29 -14.83
C GLY A 340 7.02 -28.99 -14.74
N ARG A 341 7.16 -28.20 -13.66
CA ARG A 341 6.58 -26.85 -13.61
C ARG A 341 7.21 -25.94 -14.64
N ILE A 342 6.41 -25.03 -15.17
CA ILE A 342 6.87 -23.98 -16.08
C ILE A 342 6.57 -22.65 -15.41
N HIS A 343 7.57 -21.78 -15.34
CA HIS A 343 7.39 -20.38 -15.03
C HIS A 343 7.51 -19.58 -16.33
N SER A 344 6.60 -18.62 -16.53
CA SER A 344 6.69 -17.66 -17.62
C SER A 344 6.54 -16.26 -17.08
N GLN A 345 7.27 -15.31 -17.66
CA GLN A 345 7.03 -13.89 -17.43
C GLN A 345 7.29 -13.07 -18.68
N ASP A 346 6.62 -11.92 -18.80
CA ASP A 346 6.90 -10.94 -19.84
C ASP A 346 8.06 -10.00 -19.47
N ALA A 347 8.35 -9.04 -20.35
CA ALA A 347 9.40 -8.03 -20.17
C ALA A 347 9.20 -7.11 -18.94
N PHE A 348 8.01 -7.11 -18.35
CA PHE A 348 7.66 -6.34 -17.15
C PHE A 348 7.48 -7.23 -15.92
N GLY A 349 7.93 -8.49 -15.97
CA GLY A 349 7.85 -9.43 -14.86
C GLY A 349 6.44 -9.89 -14.50
N ARG A 350 5.45 -9.71 -15.40
CA ARG A 350 4.10 -10.24 -15.20
C ARG A 350 4.08 -11.72 -15.51
N THR A 351 3.46 -12.49 -14.62
CA THR A 351 3.34 -13.96 -14.75
C THR A 351 1.97 -14.40 -15.27
N SER A 352 0.98 -13.52 -15.15
CA SER A 352 -0.30 -13.61 -15.84
C SER A 352 -0.21 -12.95 -17.20
N LYS A 353 -0.88 -13.52 -18.22
CA LYS A 353 -0.98 -12.88 -19.55
C LYS A 353 -1.56 -11.48 -19.36
N ALA A 354 -0.99 -10.51 -20.08
CA ALA A 354 -1.38 -9.10 -20.00
C ALA A 354 -2.90 -8.95 -19.94
N HIS A 355 -3.37 -8.14 -18.98
CA HIS A 355 -4.77 -7.86 -18.58
C HIS A 355 -5.69 -7.29 -19.68
N THR A 356 -5.42 -7.60 -20.95
CA THR A 356 -6.15 -7.19 -22.15
C THR A 356 -7.65 -7.41 -22.04
N ASP A 357 -8.10 -8.48 -21.39
CA ASP A 357 -9.53 -8.76 -21.16
C ASP A 357 -10.23 -7.73 -20.25
N PHE A 358 -9.47 -6.94 -19.49
CA PHE A 358 -9.99 -5.90 -18.59
C PHE A 358 -9.78 -4.49 -19.13
N GLU A 359 -9.13 -4.33 -20.28
CA GLU A 359 -8.89 -3.04 -20.89
C GLU A 359 -10.20 -2.38 -21.31
N LYS A 360 -10.29 -1.08 -21.05
CA LYS A 360 -11.40 -0.23 -21.46
C LYS A 360 -10.98 0.60 -22.66
N VAL A 361 -11.91 0.75 -23.59
CA VAL A 361 -11.79 1.76 -24.63
C VAL A 361 -11.94 3.14 -23.99
N LEU A 362 -10.84 3.89 -23.95
CA LEU A 362 -10.84 5.25 -23.41
C LEU A 362 -11.77 6.15 -24.24
N PRO A 363 -12.56 7.04 -23.59
CA PRO A 363 -13.41 7.99 -24.30
C PRO A 363 -12.57 8.89 -25.21
N SER A 364 -12.92 8.98 -26.49
CA SER A 364 -12.23 9.86 -27.44
C SER A 364 -12.50 11.35 -27.20
N LYS A 365 -13.49 11.68 -26.35
CA LYS A 365 -13.89 13.03 -25.95
C LYS A 365 -14.22 13.04 -24.47
N GLU A 366 -14.16 14.22 -23.86
CA GLU A 366 -14.55 14.41 -22.47
C GLU A 366 -16.02 13.99 -22.25
N PRO A 367 -16.34 13.17 -21.23
CA PRO A 367 -17.71 12.77 -20.90
C PRO A 367 -18.59 13.96 -20.52
N ARG A 368 -19.92 13.86 -20.72
CA ARG A 368 -20.83 14.93 -20.29
C ARG A 368 -20.98 14.93 -18.76
N PRO A 369 -21.28 16.07 -18.13
CA PRO A 369 -21.38 16.17 -16.67
C PRO A 369 -22.29 15.13 -15.98
N ASN A 370 -23.38 14.72 -16.62
CA ASN A 370 -24.35 13.77 -16.05
C ASN A 370 -24.12 12.30 -16.47
N ASP A 371 -23.17 12.04 -17.38
CA ASP A 371 -22.80 10.68 -17.77
C ASP A 371 -22.11 9.98 -16.59
N PHE A 372 -22.09 8.65 -16.59
CA PHE A 372 -21.29 7.90 -15.62
C PHE A 372 -19.79 8.15 -15.86
N CYS A 373 -19.04 8.25 -14.77
CA CYS A 373 -17.61 8.47 -14.84
C CYS A 373 -16.90 7.22 -15.40
N PRO A 374 -15.97 7.36 -16.37
CA PRO A 374 -15.23 6.22 -16.94
C PRO A 374 -14.39 5.43 -15.92
N CYS A 375 -14.06 6.01 -14.77
CA CYS A 375 -13.37 5.31 -13.69
C CYS A 375 -14.18 4.16 -13.06
N GLY A 376 -15.46 3.99 -13.40
CA GLY A 376 -16.27 2.83 -13.00
C GLY A 376 -16.81 2.86 -11.56
N GLN A 377 -16.53 3.91 -10.79
CA GLN A 377 -16.92 4.07 -9.38
C GLN A 377 -18.44 4.29 -9.14
N GLY A 378 -19.28 4.16 -10.17
CA GLY A 378 -20.74 4.30 -10.04
C GLY A 378 -21.25 5.74 -9.87
N ARG A 379 -20.39 6.76 -10.03
CA ARG A 379 -20.74 8.18 -9.86
C ARG A 379 -20.89 8.91 -11.20
N LYS A 380 -21.69 9.98 -11.20
CA LYS A 380 -21.76 10.92 -12.34
C LYS A 380 -20.43 11.65 -12.51
N TYR A 381 -20.02 11.91 -13.74
CA TYR A 381 -18.72 12.49 -14.08
C TYR A 381 -18.45 13.82 -13.35
N LYS A 382 -19.45 14.71 -13.27
CA LYS A 382 -19.37 15.99 -12.55
C LYS A 382 -19.18 15.89 -11.03
N ARG A 383 -19.44 14.72 -10.44
CA ARG A 383 -19.25 14.42 -9.01
C ARG A 383 -18.13 13.41 -8.80
N CYS A 384 -17.25 13.24 -9.80
CA CYS A 384 -16.22 12.23 -9.78
C CYS A 384 -14.90 12.77 -10.34
N CYS A 385 -14.59 12.55 -11.62
CA CYS A 385 -13.27 12.87 -12.17
C CYS A 385 -13.20 14.20 -12.94
N LYS A 386 -14.30 14.92 -13.14
CA LYS A 386 -14.34 16.12 -13.98
C LYS A 386 -13.28 17.17 -13.57
N ASP A 387 -13.28 17.55 -12.29
CA ASP A 387 -12.45 18.66 -11.79
C ASP A 387 -11.12 18.19 -11.17
N LYS A 388 -10.62 17.01 -11.57
CA LYS A 388 -9.41 16.39 -11.02
C LYS A 388 -8.32 16.25 -12.06
N GLU A 389 -7.06 16.35 -11.67
CA GLU A 389 -5.95 15.98 -12.55
C GLU A 389 -5.89 14.46 -12.80
N SER A 390 -5.31 14.04 -13.91
CA SER A 390 -5.22 12.60 -14.26
C SER A 390 -4.56 11.75 -13.17
N SER A 391 -3.51 12.29 -12.52
CA SER A 391 -2.79 11.63 -11.43
C SER A 391 -3.61 11.46 -10.14
N GLN A 392 -4.71 12.20 -10.00
CA GLN A 392 -5.61 12.18 -8.84
C GLN A 392 -6.91 11.42 -9.12
N ARG A 393 -6.99 10.72 -10.25
CA ARG A 393 -8.14 9.88 -10.62
C ARG A 393 -7.75 8.40 -10.44
N PRO A 394 -8.71 7.53 -10.05
CA PRO A 394 -8.57 6.11 -10.32
C PRO A 394 -8.46 5.90 -11.83
N THR A 395 -7.77 4.83 -12.22
CA THR A 395 -7.50 4.61 -13.64
C THR A 395 -8.77 4.42 -14.49
N TRP A 396 -8.70 4.82 -15.75
CA TRP A 396 -9.79 4.74 -16.74
C TRP A 396 -9.59 3.63 -17.77
N ASP A 397 -8.37 3.12 -17.88
CA ASP A 397 -7.94 2.19 -18.90
C ASP A 397 -8.30 0.73 -18.60
N VAL A 398 -8.72 0.41 -17.36
CA VAL A 398 -9.14 -0.94 -16.98
C VAL A 398 -10.43 -0.96 -16.14
N LEU A 399 -11.08 -2.13 -16.10
CA LEU A 399 -12.24 -2.40 -15.22
C LEU A 399 -11.90 -2.14 -13.75
N SER A 400 -12.75 -1.32 -13.12
CA SER A 400 -12.65 -0.92 -11.72
C SER A 400 -13.06 -2.06 -10.77
N ILE A 401 -12.78 -1.88 -9.48
CA ILE A 401 -13.17 -2.84 -8.43
C ILE A 401 -14.68 -3.10 -8.44
N ARG A 402 -15.48 -2.06 -8.60
CA ARG A 402 -16.94 -2.17 -8.67
C ARG A 402 -17.39 -2.96 -9.89
N GLU A 403 -16.84 -2.68 -11.07
CA GLU A 403 -17.22 -3.37 -12.31
C GLU A 403 -16.85 -4.86 -12.24
N ARG A 404 -15.67 -5.20 -11.71
CA ARG A 404 -15.25 -6.59 -11.49
C ARG A 404 -16.17 -7.31 -10.50
N ASN A 405 -16.61 -6.65 -9.42
CA ASN A 405 -17.61 -7.23 -8.52
C ASN A 405 -18.97 -7.43 -9.21
N MET A 406 -19.40 -6.53 -10.09
CA MET A 406 -20.64 -6.74 -10.86
C MET A 406 -20.53 -7.95 -11.80
N MET A 407 -19.36 -8.17 -12.42
CA MET A 407 -19.09 -9.37 -13.20
C MET A 407 -19.08 -10.63 -12.33
N LEU A 408 -18.49 -10.56 -11.14
CA LEU A 408 -18.50 -11.65 -10.17
C LEU A 408 -19.94 -12.02 -9.78
N TYR A 409 -20.79 -11.03 -9.50
CA TYR A 409 -22.22 -11.25 -9.21
C TYR A 409 -22.90 -12.01 -10.35
N ALA A 410 -22.83 -11.47 -11.57
CA ALA A 410 -23.47 -12.07 -12.73
C ALA A 410 -22.97 -13.50 -13.01
N GLY A 411 -21.65 -13.72 -12.93
CA GLY A 411 -21.05 -15.04 -13.14
C GLY A 411 -21.43 -16.04 -12.05
N MET A 412 -21.44 -15.63 -10.78
CA MET A 412 -21.93 -16.49 -9.70
C MET A 412 -23.41 -16.83 -9.86
N SER A 413 -24.25 -15.86 -10.20
CA SER A 413 -25.69 -16.11 -10.43
C SER A 413 -25.92 -17.15 -11.54
N ASP A 414 -25.10 -17.15 -12.59
CA ASP A 414 -25.19 -18.15 -13.65
C ASP A 414 -24.67 -19.53 -13.22
N ILE A 415 -23.50 -19.59 -12.55
CA ILE A 415 -22.92 -20.84 -12.01
C ILE A 415 -23.89 -21.52 -11.04
N LEU A 416 -24.54 -20.73 -10.19
CA LEU A 416 -25.50 -21.22 -9.19
C LEU A 416 -26.88 -21.51 -9.79
N GLY A 417 -27.16 -21.05 -11.02
CA GLY A 417 -28.43 -21.27 -11.72
C GLY A 417 -29.57 -20.34 -11.27
N PHE A 418 -29.28 -19.27 -10.52
CA PHE A 418 -30.27 -18.25 -10.17
C PHE A 418 -30.82 -17.54 -11.41
N SER A 419 -29.99 -17.37 -12.45
CA SER A 419 -30.42 -16.90 -13.77
C SER A 419 -31.44 -17.83 -14.45
N LYS A 420 -31.53 -19.08 -14.01
CA LYS A 420 -32.39 -20.15 -14.55
C LYS A 420 -33.57 -20.47 -13.62
N GLY A 421 -33.81 -19.65 -12.60
CA GLY A 421 -34.94 -19.77 -11.69
C GLY A 421 -34.70 -20.60 -10.43
N LYS A 422 -33.47 -21.06 -10.16
CA LYS A 422 -33.12 -21.66 -8.87
C LYS A 422 -33.23 -20.63 -7.75
N ASN A 423 -33.62 -21.07 -6.57
CA ASN A 423 -33.69 -20.26 -5.36
C ASN A 423 -32.59 -20.64 -4.35
N TRP A 424 -32.60 -19.98 -3.19
CA TRP A 424 -31.62 -20.22 -2.13
C TRP A 424 -31.67 -21.65 -1.57
N ASP A 425 -32.85 -22.27 -1.47
CA ASP A 425 -32.98 -23.65 -0.99
C ASP A 425 -32.42 -24.66 -2.00
N ASP A 426 -32.59 -24.40 -3.30
CA ASP A 426 -31.97 -25.21 -4.35
C ASP A 426 -30.45 -25.13 -4.23
N LEU A 427 -29.88 -23.94 -3.98
CA LEU A 427 -28.46 -23.79 -3.69
C LEU A 427 -28.04 -24.63 -2.47
N ARG A 428 -28.77 -24.56 -1.36
CA ARG A 428 -28.45 -25.30 -0.13
C ARG A 428 -28.47 -26.82 -0.34
N LYS A 429 -29.32 -27.32 -1.23
CA LYS A 429 -29.45 -28.75 -1.57
C LYS A 429 -28.41 -29.21 -2.59
N GLU A 430 -27.99 -28.35 -3.52
CA GLU A 430 -27.30 -28.77 -4.74
C GLU A 430 -25.90 -28.18 -4.93
N LEU A 431 -25.39 -27.33 -4.02
CA LEU A 431 -24.05 -26.75 -4.12
C LEU A 431 -22.98 -27.84 -4.30
N SER A 432 -22.41 -27.90 -5.50
CA SER A 432 -21.46 -28.94 -5.90
C SER A 432 -20.01 -28.47 -5.86
N ASP A 433 -19.07 -29.42 -5.84
CA ASP A 433 -17.63 -29.15 -5.91
C ASP A 433 -17.24 -28.39 -7.18
N ASP A 434 -17.88 -28.70 -8.31
CA ASP A 434 -17.65 -27.98 -9.57
C ASP A 434 -18.12 -26.53 -9.49
N GLN A 435 -19.26 -26.25 -8.85
CA GLN A 435 -19.71 -24.88 -8.65
C GLN A 435 -18.76 -24.10 -7.74
N VAL A 436 -18.33 -24.68 -6.61
CA VAL A 436 -17.32 -24.07 -5.73
C VAL A 436 -16.05 -23.75 -6.52
N LYS A 437 -15.51 -24.75 -7.22
CA LYS A 437 -14.31 -24.60 -8.05
C LYS A 437 -14.47 -23.49 -9.10
N ASN A 438 -15.59 -23.46 -9.81
CA ASN A 438 -15.85 -22.47 -10.86
C ASN A 438 -16.01 -21.05 -10.31
N ILE A 439 -16.62 -20.88 -9.14
CA ILE A 439 -16.73 -19.58 -8.47
C ILE A 439 -15.35 -19.05 -8.08
N HIS A 440 -14.50 -19.89 -7.48
CA HIS A 440 -13.15 -19.47 -7.08
C HIS A 440 -12.23 -19.24 -8.29
N LYS A 441 -12.39 -20.02 -9.36
CA LYS A 441 -11.74 -19.74 -10.66
C LYS A 441 -12.17 -18.40 -11.24
N LEU A 442 -13.47 -18.09 -11.22
CA LEU A 442 -14.00 -16.80 -11.67
C LEU A 442 -13.41 -15.65 -10.83
N TYR A 443 -13.38 -15.81 -9.50
CA TYR A 443 -12.78 -14.81 -8.61
C TYR A 443 -11.29 -14.59 -8.91
N GLY A 444 -10.52 -15.68 -9.05
CA GLY A 444 -9.10 -15.61 -9.42
C GLY A 444 -8.87 -14.97 -10.79
N ALA A 445 -9.74 -15.27 -11.78
CA ALA A 445 -9.66 -14.68 -13.11
C ALA A 445 -9.93 -13.17 -13.09
N LEU A 446 -10.88 -12.70 -12.27
CA LEU A 446 -11.18 -11.27 -12.10
C LEU A 446 -10.08 -10.52 -11.34
N TRP A 447 -9.24 -11.23 -10.60
CA TRP A 447 -8.16 -10.68 -9.79
C TRP A 447 -6.81 -11.36 -10.06
N PRO A 448 -6.23 -11.22 -11.26
CA PRO A 448 -4.92 -11.79 -11.54
C PRO A 448 -3.84 -11.19 -10.62
N ILE A 449 -2.80 -11.98 -10.34
CA ILE A 449 -1.77 -11.62 -9.35
C ILE A 449 -1.02 -10.33 -9.68
N ASP A 450 -0.89 -10.01 -10.97
CA ASP A 450 -0.21 -8.80 -11.46
C ASP A 450 -1.15 -7.59 -11.61
N THR A 451 -2.32 -7.60 -10.94
CA THR A 451 -3.23 -6.44 -10.94
C THR A 451 -2.60 -5.28 -10.17
N ASP A 452 -2.47 -4.10 -10.79
CA ASP A 452 -2.15 -2.86 -10.07
C ASP A 452 -3.37 -2.40 -9.26
N ILE A 453 -3.61 -3.05 -8.13
CA ILE A 453 -4.75 -2.78 -7.25
C ILE A 453 -4.73 -1.34 -6.72
N ILE A 454 -3.53 -0.76 -6.52
CA ILE A 454 -3.37 0.61 -6.00
C ILE A 454 -3.91 1.63 -7.00
N SER A 455 -3.72 1.43 -8.30
CA SER A 455 -4.29 2.29 -9.35
C SER A 455 -5.83 2.30 -9.36
N LEU A 456 -6.46 1.19 -8.93
CA LEU A 456 -7.91 1.01 -8.91
C LEU A 456 -8.58 1.64 -7.68
N LEU A 457 -7.82 1.87 -6.61
CA LEU A 457 -8.33 2.49 -5.39
C LEU A 457 -8.77 3.94 -5.64
N PRO A 458 -9.83 4.41 -4.95
CA PRO A 458 -10.14 5.83 -4.86
C PRO A 458 -8.92 6.64 -4.39
N LYS A 459 -8.77 7.87 -4.89
CA LYS A 459 -7.70 8.79 -4.47
C LYS A 459 -8.24 9.82 -3.47
N PRO A 460 -7.38 10.45 -2.65
CA PRO A 460 -7.80 11.53 -1.76
C PRO A 460 -8.42 12.67 -2.56
N ASP A 461 -9.72 12.91 -2.37
CA ASP A 461 -10.49 13.82 -3.21
C ASP A 461 -11.59 14.58 -2.46
N GLY A 462 -11.53 14.58 -1.13
CA GLY A 462 -12.48 15.28 -0.25
C GLY A 462 -13.82 14.57 -0.03
N HIS A 463 -14.12 13.46 -0.71
CA HIS A 463 -15.31 12.67 -0.37
C HIS A 463 -15.13 11.96 0.98
N ILE A 464 -16.22 11.89 1.73
CA ILE A 464 -16.22 11.19 3.01
C ILE A 464 -16.24 9.66 2.82
N ARG A 465 -15.05 9.06 2.91
CA ARG A 465 -14.86 7.60 2.85
C ARG A 465 -14.55 7.02 4.21
N ALA A 466 -15.25 5.94 4.54
CA ALA A 466 -14.97 5.16 5.74
C ALA A 466 -14.36 3.81 5.37
N VAL A 467 -13.18 3.50 5.91
CA VAL A 467 -12.61 2.14 5.86
C VAL A 467 -13.20 1.36 7.02
N TYR A 468 -14.05 0.39 6.72
CA TYR A 468 -14.61 -0.50 7.73
C TYR A 468 -13.57 -1.54 8.13
N THR A 469 -13.29 -1.64 9.42
CA THR A 469 -12.48 -2.72 10.01
C THR A 469 -13.28 -3.36 11.14
N GLY A 470 -13.45 -4.68 11.07
CA GLY A 470 -14.33 -5.42 11.96
C GLY A 470 -14.60 -6.82 11.43
N VAL A 471 -15.64 -7.47 11.94
CA VAL A 471 -16.01 -8.82 11.54
C VAL A 471 -16.80 -8.80 10.23
N VAL A 472 -16.22 -9.39 9.19
CA VAL A 472 -16.83 -9.49 7.86
C VAL A 472 -17.51 -10.85 7.72
N ASP A 473 -18.71 -10.95 8.30
CA ASP A 473 -19.55 -12.16 8.28
C ASP A 473 -21.03 -11.78 8.02
N PRO A 474 -21.78 -12.53 7.19
CA PRO A 474 -23.15 -12.18 6.81
C PRO A 474 -24.12 -12.01 7.98
N ARG A 475 -23.81 -12.64 9.14
CA ARG A 475 -24.65 -12.59 10.34
C ARG A 475 -24.59 -11.26 11.10
N VAL A 476 -23.48 -10.53 10.96
CA VAL A 476 -23.19 -9.35 11.81
C VAL A 476 -22.91 -8.08 11.01
N ILE A 477 -22.48 -8.21 9.75
CA ILE A 477 -22.07 -7.06 8.93
C ILE A 477 -23.17 -6.00 8.76
N THR A 478 -24.45 -6.39 8.77
CA THR A 478 -25.57 -5.45 8.58
C THR A 478 -25.83 -4.60 9.79
N ARG A 479 -25.26 -4.93 10.95
CA ARG A 479 -25.45 -4.16 12.17
C ARG A 479 -24.99 -2.72 11.98
N TYR A 480 -23.80 -2.52 11.42
CA TYR A 480 -23.23 -1.18 11.28
C TYR A 480 -22.73 -0.85 9.87
N ALA A 481 -22.25 -1.82 9.09
CA ALA A 481 -21.62 -1.50 7.81
C ALA A 481 -22.64 -1.06 6.74
N THR A 482 -23.77 -1.76 6.62
CA THR A 482 -24.85 -1.38 5.67
C THR A 482 -25.52 -0.08 6.09
N GLY A 483 -25.89 0.07 7.37
CA GLY A 483 -26.43 1.33 7.89
C GLY A 483 -25.45 2.51 7.77
N GLY A 484 -24.15 2.26 7.88
CA GLY A 484 -23.08 3.25 7.65
C GLY A 484 -23.16 3.94 6.29
N THR A 485 -23.70 3.26 5.26
CA THR A 485 -23.87 3.82 3.91
C THR A 485 -24.85 5.01 3.86
N LEU A 486 -25.68 5.18 4.88
CA LEU A 486 -26.60 6.31 5.03
C LEU A 486 -25.87 7.58 5.50
N TYR A 487 -24.72 7.43 6.15
CA TYR A 487 -23.94 8.52 6.75
C TYR A 487 -22.79 8.97 5.87
N PHE A 488 -22.13 8.03 5.18
CA PHE A 488 -20.90 8.28 4.43
C PHE A 488 -21.15 8.20 2.91
N ASP A 489 -20.24 8.78 2.12
CA ASP A 489 -20.36 8.76 0.67
C ASP A 489 -20.05 7.38 0.10
N GLU A 490 -19.08 6.69 0.71
CA GLU A 490 -18.57 5.37 0.32
C GLU A 490 -17.95 4.67 1.53
N LEU A 491 -18.27 3.39 1.71
CA LEU A 491 -17.58 2.48 2.63
C LEU A 491 -16.65 1.56 1.87
N ILE A 492 -15.43 1.41 2.37
CA ILE A 492 -14.46 0.44 1.86
C ILE A 492 -14.49 -0.77 2.79
N ILE A 493 -14.82 -1.94 2.24
CA ILE A 493 -14.91 -3.20 2.98
C ILE A 493 -14.05 -4.23 2.26
N GLN A 494 -13.24 -4.97 3.01
CA GLN A 494 -12.44 -6.05 2.42
C GLN A 494 -13.30 -7.28 2.12
N ASN A 495 -13.15 -7.82 0.91
CA ASN A 495 -13.79 -9.01 0.42
C ASN A 495 -13.11 -10.28 1.01
N PRO A 496 -13.86 -11.17 1.69
CA PRO A 496 -13.32 -12.38 2.30
C PRO A 496 -13.13 -13.56 1.34
N PHE A 497 -13.44 -13.41 0.04
CA PHE A 497 -13.15 -14.45 -0.94
C PHE A 497 -11.65 -14.72 -1.02
N LEU A 498 -11.29 -16.01 -1.04
CA LEU A 498 -9.92 -16.45 -1.21
C LEU A 498 -9.53 -16.39 -2.69
N ASN A 499 -8.42 -15.74 -3.00
CA ASN A 499 -7.88 -15.76 -4.36
C ASN A 499 -7.00 -17.01 -4.54
N PRO A 500 -7.39 -17.98 -5.38
CA PRO A 500 -6.62 -19.22 -5.54
C PRO A 500 -5.21 -18.98 -6.10
N SER A 501 -4.97 -17.89 -6.82
CA SER A 501 -3.66 -17.57 -7.41
C SER A 501 -2.59 -17.28 -6.35
N GLY A 502 -2.99 -16.92 -5.12
CA GLY A 502 -2.10 -16.63 -4.01
C GLY A 502 -1.97 -17.78 -3.00
N MET A 503 -2.49 -18.97 -3.31
CA MET A 503 -2.58 -20.08 -2.36
C MET A 503 -1.71 -21.27 -2.78
N ASN A 504 -1.23 -22.03 -1.80
CA ASN A 504 -0.67 -23.35 -2.03
C ASN A 504 -1.80 -24.28 -2.54
N PRO A 505 -1.60 -25.06 -3.63
CA PRO A 505 -2.60 -26.00 -4.14
C PRO A 505 -3.24 -26.90 -3.09
N GLU A 506 -2.49 -27.33 -2.06
CA GLU A 506 -3.01 -28.15 -0.95
C GLU A 506 -4.16 -27.49 -0.16
N TYR A 507 -4.17 -26.15 -0.10
CA TYR A 507 -5.19 -25.36 0.60
C TYR A 507 -6.04 -24.53 -0.38
N SER A 508 -6.03 -24.88 -1.66
CA SER A 508 -6.73 -24.12 -2.69
C SER A 508 -8.19 -24.59 -2.82
N PRO A 509 -9.18 -23.68 -2.84
CA PRO A 509 -10.58 -24.05 -3.09
C PRO A 509 -10.83 -24.50 -4.54
N VAL A 510 -9.86 -24.34 -5.44
CA VAL A 510 -9.94 -24.83 -6.83
C VAL A 510 -9.49 -26.29 -6.93
N ASP A 511 -8.51 -26.68 -6.12
CA ASP A 511 -7.93 -28.02 -6.12
C ASP A 511 -8.65 -28.96 -5.14
N HIS A 512 -9.12 -28.41 -4.02
CA HIS A 512 -9.87 -29.14 -2.99
C HIS A 512 -11.25 -28.51 -2.69
N PRO A 513 -12.13 -28.36 -3.69
CA PRO A 513 -13.41 -27.65 -3.54
C PRO A 513 -14.36 -28.26 -2.49
N SER A 514 -14.27 -29.58 -2.25
CA SER A 514 -15.10 -30.27 -1.26
C SER A 514 -14.94 -29.69 0.14
N MET A 515 -13.74 -29.21 0.51
CA MET A 515 -13.47 -28.62 1.82
C MET A 515 -14.08 -27.23 1.99
N TYR A 516 -14.57 -26.59 0.93
CA TYR A 516 -14.98 -25.18 0.94
C TYR A 516 -16.47 -24.95 0.70
N ARG A 517 -17.31 -25.99 0.63
CA ARG A 517 -18.76 -25.83 0.35
C ARG A 517 -19.41 -24.89 1.36
N GLN A 518 -19.21 -25.13 2.66
CA GLN A 518 -19.81 -24.33 3.72
C GLN A 518 -19.30 -22.88 3.73
N GLN A 519 -17.97 -22.68 3.61
CA GLN A 519 -17.40 -21.34 3.56
C GLN A 519 -17.82 -20.58 2.29
N THR A 520 -17.97 -21.26 1.16
CA THR A 520 -18.41 -20.65 -0.10
C THR A 520 -19.86 -20.20 -0.01
N LEU A 521 -20.75 -21.00 0.60
CA LEU A 521 -22.13 -20.58 0.89
C LEU A 521 -22.16 -19.29 1.73
N LYS A 522 -21.34 -19.22 2.79
CA LYS A 522 -21.23 -18.03 3.66
C LYS A 522 -20.75 -16.80 2.90
N ASN A 523 -19.73 -16.96 2.06
CA ASN A 523 -19.19 -15.89 1.24
C ASN A 523 -20.21 -15.40 0.18
N ILE A 524 -20.98 -16.32 -0.44
CA ILE A 524 -22.07 -15.98 -1.36
C ILE A 524 -23.15 -15.18 -0.63
N ALA A 525 -23.60 -15.64 0.55
CA ALA A 525 -24.63 -14.96 1.34
C ALA A 525 -24.23 -13.52 1.66
N LEU A 526 -22.99 -13.32 2.13
CA LEU A 526 -22.43 -11.99 2.38
C LEU A 526 -22.42 -11.13 1.12
N PHE A 527 -21.89 -11.67 0.02
CA PHE A 527 -21.72 -10.92 -1.21
C PHE A 527 -23.06 -10.46 -1.79
N TYR A 528 -24.07 -11.33 -1.81
CA TYR A 528 -25.41 -11.00 -2.31
C TYR A 528 -26.09 -9.94 -1.44
N LYS A 529 -25.90 -9.99 -0.11
CA LYS A 529 -26.39 -8.99 0.83
C LYS A 529 -25.76 -7.61 0.61
N LEU A 530 -24.46 -7.55 0.31
CA LEU A 530 -23.76 -6.30 0.04
C LEU A 530 -23.91 -5.79 -1.41
N TYR A 531 -24.29 -6.67 -2.35
CA TYR A 531 -24.31 -6.36 -3.79
C TYR A 531 -25.13 -5.11 -4.17
N PRO A 532 -26.34 -4.87 -3.63
CA PRO A 532 -27.09 -3.65 -3.95
C PRO A 532 -26.31 -2.36 -3.63
N PHE A 533 -25.53 -2.34 -2.57
CA PHE A 533 -24.69 -1.19 -2.20
C PHE A 533 -23.44 -1.10 -3.08
N ILE A 534 -22.86 -2.23 -3.48
CA ILE A 534 -21.75 -2.27 -4.44
C ILE A 534 -22.21 -1.72 -5.79
N GLN A 535 -23.38 -2.15 -6.27
CA GLN A 535 -23.96 -1.69 -7.51
C GLN A 535 -24.22 -0.18 -7.50
N THR A 536 -24.61 0.43 -6.38
CA THR A 536 -24.79 1.89 -6.29
C THR A 536 -23.49 2.67 -6.12
N GLY A 537 -22.36 2.00 -5.88
CA GLY A 537 -21.07 2.64 -5.57
C GLY A 537 -20.98 3.17 -4.13
N LYS A 538 -21.85 2.68 -3.24
CA LYS A 538 -21.85 3.00 -1.81
C LYS A 538 -20.94 2.10 -0.98
N ILE A 539 -20.72 0.87 -1.45
CA ILE A 539 -19.70 -0.02 -0.91
C ILE A 539 -18.66 -0.30 -2.02
N ASN A 540 -17.41 -0.05 -1.70
CA ASN A 540 -16.27 -0.47 -2.50
C ASN A 540 -15.69 -1.74 -1.88
N PHE A 541 -16.10 -2.89 -2.43
CA PHE A 541 -15.75 -4.20 -1.89
C PHE A 541 -14.43 -4.69 -2.48
N ILE A 542 -13.33 -4.39 -1.79
CA ILE A 542 -11.97 -4.54 -2.31
C ILE A 542 -11.43 -5.96 -2.05
N PRO A 543 -10.67 -6.59 -2.96
CA PRO A 543 -9.95 -7.82 -2.64
C PRO A 543 -8.91 -7.58 -1.54
N ASN A 544 -8.39 -8.65 -0.92
CA ASN A 544 -7.25 -8.54 -0.02
C ASN A 544 -6.02 -8.03 -0.80
N LEU A 545 -5.52 -6.83 -0.46
CA LEU A 545 -4.39 -6.20 -1.16
C LEU A 545 -3.10 -7.02 -1.06
N SER A 546 -2.90 -7.76 0.03
CA SER A 546 -1.70 -8.58 0.22
C SER A 546 -1.58 -9.70 -0.81
N THR A 547 -2.68 -10.10 -1.46
CA THR A 547 -2.65 -11.08 -2.55
C THR A 547 -1.80 -10.61 -3.73
N PHE A 548 -1.80 -9.32 -4.07
CA PHE A 548 -1.12 -8.79 -5.27
C PHE A 548 0.35 -8.44 -5.02
N ASN A 549 0.81 -8.52 -3.77
CA ASN A 549 2.18 -8.19 -3.41
C ASN A 549 2.67 -9.10 -2.27
N ARG A 550 3.53 -10.05 -2.62
CA ARG A 550 4.11 -11.02 -1.69
C ARG A 550 4.92 -10.37 -0.56
N HIS A 551 5.63 -9.29 -0.87
CA HIS A 551 6.39 -8.54 0.13
C HIS A 551 5.46 -7.87 1.14
N LEU A 552 4.37 -7.24 0.67
CA LEU A 552 3.32 -6.68 1.52
C LEU A 552 2.70 -7.77 2.41
N HIS A 553 2.41 -8.95 1.86
CA HIS A 553 1.89 -10.09 2.63
C HIS A 553 2.84 -10.50 3.77
N SER A 554 4.12 -10.70 3.46
CA SER A 554 5.13 -11.03 4.48
C SER A 554 5.22 -9.96 5.56
N GLN A 555 5.29 -8.67 5.17
CA GLN A 555 5.39 -7.57 6.13
C GLN A 555 4.18 -7.52 7.06
N LEU A 556 2.96 -7.70 6.55
CA LEU A 556 1.75 -7.68 7.38
C LEU A 556 1.74 -8.80 8.41
N ASN A 557 2.20 -10.01 8.03
CA ASN A 557 2.32 -11.12 8.97
C ASN A 557 3.35 -10.81 10.06
N ASP A 558 4.53 -10.32 9.70
CA ASP A 558 5.59 -9.97 10.66
C ASP A 558 5.12 -8.87 11.64
N ILE A 559 4.44 -7.84 11.12
CA ILE A 559 3.89 -6.75 11.94
C ILE A 559 2.81 -7.29 12.90
N ALA A 560 1.91 -8.14 12.42
CA ALA A 560 0.87 -8.72 13.24
C ALA A 560 1.46 -9.61 14.35
N GLU A 561 2.46 -10.44 14.05
CA GLU A 561 3.17 -11.26 15.04
C GLU A 561 3.88 -10.43 16.10
N GLN A 562 4.52 -9.32 15.71
CA GLN A 562 5.18 -8.41 16.65
C GLN A 562 4.17 -7.78 17.62
N ARG A 563 3.03 -7.29 17.11
CA ARG A 563 1.98 -6.71 17.95
C ARG A 563 1.41 -7.71 18.96
N HIS A 564 1.26 -8.98 18.59
CA HIS A 564 0.76 -10.00 19.51
C HIS A 564 1.75 -10.40 20.61
N LYS A 565 3.06 -10.21 20.40
CA LYS A 565 4.08 -10.45 21.43
C LYS A 565 4.11 -9.38 22.53
N GLU A 566 3.53 -8.20 22.27
CA GLU A 566 3.53 -7.04 23.17
C GLU A 566 2.28 -6.93 24.06
N ASP A 567 1.69 -8.07 24.46
CA ASP A 567 0.56 -8.16 25.41
C ASP A 567 -0.75 -7.53 24.86
N PHE A 568 -1.23 -8.10 23.74
CA PHE A 568 -2.49 -7.70 23.12
C PHE A 568 -3.67 -8.55 23.61
N ASP A 569 -4.57 -7.93 24.38
CA ASP A 569 -5.78 -8.56 24.88
C ASP A 569 -7.01 -8.23 23.99
N ILE A 570 -7.74 -9.27 23.59
CA ILE A 570 -8.97 -9.15 22.81
C ILE A 570 -10.10 -8.75 23.77
N ASP A 571 -10.94 -7.79 23.39
CA ASP A 571 -12.05 -7.35 24.24
C ASP A 571 -13.03 -8.51 24.52
N GLU A 572 -13.48 -8.66 25.77
CA GLU A 572 -14.36 -9.76 26.18
C GLU A 572 -15.66 -9.84 25.36
N ARG A 573 -16.24 -8.69 25.00
CA ARG A 573 -17.45 -8.64 24.14
C ARG A 573 -17.20 -9.21 22.75
N GLU A 574 -15.97 -9.07 22.25
CA GLU A 574 -15.57 -9.63 20.97
C GLU A 574 -15.29 -11.13 21.09
N ILE A 575 -14.72 -11.58 22.21
CA ILE A 575 -14.59 -13.02 22.53
C ILE A 575 -15.98 -13.68 22.59
N GLU A 576 -16.95 -13.02 23.24
CA GLU A 576 -18.33 -13.51 23.31
C GLU A 576 -18.95 -13.61 21.91
N LEU A 577 -18.80 -12.58 21.09
CA LEU A 577 -19.27 -12.58 19.70
C LEU A 577 -18.65 -13.74 18.90
N PHE A 578 -17.33 -13.94 19.01
CA PHE A 578 -16.64 -15.06 18.37
C PHE A 578 -17.13 -16.40 18.89
N GLY A 579 -17.39 -16.52 20.19
CA GLY A 579 -18.01 -17.69 20.80
C GLY A 579 -19.37 -18.01 20.18
N GLN A 580 -20.26 -17.02 20.07
CA GLN A 580 -21.59 -17.16 19.47
C GLN A 580 -21.50 -17.60 17.99
N LEU A 581 -20.65 -16.94 17.19
CA LEU A 581 -20.47 -17.27 15.78
C LEU A 581 -19.93 -18.69 15.59
N ASN A 582 -18.97 -19.09 16.43
CA ASN A 582 -18.39 -20.43 16.42
C ASN A 582 -19.40 -21.49 16.88
N GLU A 583 -20.23 -21.19 17.88
CA GLU A 583 -21.27 -22.12 18.36
C GLU A 583 -22.29 -22.42 17.25
N GLU A 584 -22.72 -21.40 16.50
CA GLU A 584 -23.60 -21.61 15.35
C GLU A 584 -22.93 -22.42 14.23
N ASP A 585 -21.68 -22.12 13.89
CA ASP A 585 -20.94 -22.87 12.86
C ASP A 585 -20.68 -24.33 13.31
N HIS A 586 -20.49 -24.55 14.61
CA HIS A 586 -20.41 -25.88 15.20
C HIS A 586 -21.75 -26.63 15.12
N LYS A 587 -22.88 -25.97 15.43
CA LYS A 587 -24.22 -26.55 15.25
C LYS A 587 -24.46 -26.98 13.80
N ARG A 588 -24.12 -26.13 12.82
CA ARG A 588 -24.20 -26.47 11.38
C ARG A 588 -23.33 -27.67 11.01
N THR A 589 -22.15 -27.78 11.63
CA THR A 589 -21.28 -28.95 11.47
C THR A 589 -21.98 -30.22 11.94
N LEU A 590 -22.57 -30.21 13.14
CA LEU A 590 -23.32 -31.35 13.67
C LEU A 590 -24.51 -31.73 12.79
N TRP A 591 -25.27 -30.73 12.31
CA TRP A 591 -26.43 -30.95 11.44
C TRP A 591 -26.06 -31.48 10.05
N GLY A 592 -24.85 -31.21 9.58
CA GLY A 592 -24.34 -31.69 8.29
C GLY A 592 -23.73 -33.09 8.32
N LEU A 593 -23.56 -33.70 9.51
CA LEU A 593 -23.13 -35.10 9.64
C LEU A 593 -24.19 -36.08 9.11
N SER A 594 -23.77 -37.30 8.76
CA SER A 594 -24.72 -38.38 8.47
C SER A 594 -25.55 -38.73 9.71
N GLU A 595 -26.76 -39.25 9.52
CA GLU A 595 -27.66 -39.60 10.63
C GLU A 595 -26.98 -40.55 11.64
N ASP A 596 -26.24 -41.55 11.15
CA ASP A 596 -25.48 -42.49 11.99
C ASP A 596 -24.45 -41.76 12.87
N GLN A 597 -23.71 -40.81 12.29
CA GLN A 597 -22.76 -39.99 13.02
C GLN A 597 -23.45 -39.06 14.02
N GLN A 598 -24.60 -38.48 13.67
CA GLN A 598 -25.40 -37.67 14.59
C GLN A 598 -25.88 -38.50 15.79
N ARG A 599 -26.38 -39.72 15.56
CA ARG A 599 -26.75 -40.66 16.62
C ARG A 599 -25.57 -40.95 17.53
N GLN A 600 -24.39 -41.18 16.98
CA GLN A 600 -23.16 -41.38 17.76
C GLN A 600 -22.80 -40.16 18.60
N GLN A 601 -22.86 -38.95 18.05
CA GLN A 601 -22.58 -37.70 18.79
C GLN A 601 -23.58 -37.50 19.94
N ILE A 602 -24.87 -37.74 19.70
CA ILE A 602 -25.91 -37.65 20.74
C ILE A 602 -25.66 -38.68 21.85
N LYS A 603 -25.38 -39.94 21.51
CA LYS A 603 -25.06 -40.99 22.49
C LYS A 603 -23.74 -40.73 23.23
N HIS A 604 -22.78 -40.07 22.60
CA HIS A 604 -21.53 -39.69 23.25
C HIS A 604 -21.78 -38.62 24.32
N ALA A 605 -22.53 -37.56 23.99
CA ALA A 605 -22.90 -36.51 24.92
C ALA A 605 -23.90 -36.99 26.01
N MET A 606 -24.79 -37.92 25.65
CA MET A 606 -25.83 -38.48 26.52
C MET A 606 -25.86 -40.02 26.47
N PRO A 607 -24.93 -40.72 27.16
CA PRO A 607 -24.79 -42.18 27.07
C PRO A 607 -26.02 -42.99 27.46
N LYS A 608 -26.91 -42.41 28.27
CA LYS A 608 -28.14 -43.06 28.77
C LYS A 608 -29.41 -42.64 28.03
N ALA A 609 -29.31 -41.87 26.94
CA ALA A 609 -30.47 -41.43 26.17
C ALA A 609 -31.22 -42.62 25.54
N SER A 610 -32.55 -42.66 25.68
CA SER A 610 -33.39 -43.65 25.00
C SER A 610 -33.45 -43.40 23.49
N GLU A 611 -33.74 -44.41 22.67
CA GLU A 611 -33.88 -44.22 21.21
C GLU A 611 -34.95 -43.19 20.86
N VAL A 612 -36.08 -43.17 21.59
CA VAL A 612 -37.14 -42.16 21.42
C VAL A 612 -36.61 -40.73 21.62
N LEU A 613 -35.74 -40.52 22.62
CA LEU A 613 -35.13 -39.21 22.85
C LEU A 613 -34.15 -38.85 21.73
N VAL A 614 -33.35 -39.81 21.27
CA VAL A 614 -32.41 -39.62 20.16
C VAL A 614 -33.16 -39.23 18.89
N ASP A 615 -34.22 -39.95 18.53
CA ASP A 615 -35.06 -39.64 17.37
C ASP A 615 -35.71 -38.26 17.47
N GLY A 616 -36.16 -37.88 18.68
CA GLY A 616 -36.71 -36.55 18.95
C GLY A 616 -35.67 -35.43 18.74
N VAL A 617 -34.43 -35.63 19.19
CA VAL A 617 -33.33 -34.67 19.00
C VAL A 617 -32.96 -34.56 17.52
N LEU A 618 -32.86 -35.68 16.80
CA LEU A 618 -32.58 -35.69 15.35
C LEU A 618 -33.64 -34.93 14.57
N LYS A 619 -34.92 -35.15 14.88
CA LYS A 619 -36.02 -34.40 14.26
C LYS A 619 -35.87 -32.90 14.50
N ARG A 620 -35.57 -32.49 15.74
CA ARG A 620 -35.35 -31.08 16.07
C ARG A 620 -34.14 -30.49 15.34
N TRP A 621 -33.05 -31.23 15.24
CA TRP A 621 -31.87 -30.81 14.47
C TRP A 621 -32.19 -30.62 12.99
N GLN A 622 -32.98 -31.52 12.39
CA GLN A 622 -33.40 -31.38 10.99
C GLN A 622 -34.30 -30.15 10.78
N GLU A 623 -35.21 -29.86 11.70
CA GLU A 623 -36.03 -28.63 11.66
C GLU A 623 -35.14 -27.39 11.72
N MET A 624 -34.22 -27.30 12.70
CA MET A 624 -33.30 -26.17 12.83
C MET A 624 -32.39 -26.01 11.60
N ARG A 625 -31.93 -27.11 11.02
CA ARG A 625 -31.13 -27.12 9.80
C ARG A 625 -31.91 -26.57 8.60
N ASN A 626 -33.18 -26.93 8.47
CA ASN A 626 -34.03 -26.44 7.37
C ASN A 626 -34.26 -24.92 7.49
N ASP A 627 -34.45 -24.42 8.72
CA ASP A 627 -34.72 -23.02 9.01
C ASP A 627 -33.48 -22.11 8.88
N ASP A 628 -32.26 -22.65 9.07
CA ASP A 628 -31.02 -21.87 8.98
C ASP A 628 -30.59 -21.65 7.51
N PRO A 629 -30.61 -20.41 6.98
CA PRO A 629 -30.25 -20.13 5.60
C PRO A 629 -28.76 -20.37 5.29
N LEU A 630 -27.90 -20.47 6.29
CA LEU A 630 -26.48 -20.79 6.15
C LEU A 630 -26.18 -22.28 6.34
N ALA A 631 -27.17 -23.13 6.61
CA ALA A 631 -26.98 -24.57 6.69
C ALA A 631 -27.15 -25.24 5.31
N LEU A 632 -26.13 -25.94 4.83
CA LEU A 632 -26.27 -26.81 3.65
C LEU A 632 -27.21 -27.99 3.97
N LEU A 633 -28.06 -28.36 3.02
CA LEU A 633 -29.08 -29.42 3.14
C LEU A 633 -28.63 -30.75 2.51
N GLN A 634 -27.32 -30.96 2.44
CA GLN A 634 -26.65 -32.12 1.86
C GLN A 634 -26.13 -33.07 2.95
N ASN A 635 -26.32 -34.39 2.81
CA ASN A 635 -25.90 -35.35 3.84
C ASN A 635 -24.48 -35.89 3.64
N ASP A 636 -23.79 -35.49 2.56
CA ASP A 636 -22.46 -35.98 2.17
C ASP A 636 -21.32 -35.01 2.51
N LEU A 637 -21.60 -33.88 3.20
CA LEU A 637 -20.66 -32.77 3.46
C LEU A 637 -19.29 -33.18 4.02
N PHE A 638 -19.26 -34.22 4.85
CA PHE A 638 -18.06 -34.68 5.54
C PHE A 638 -17.55 -36.04 5.03
N SER A 639 -18.09 -36.53 3.91
CA SER A 639 -17.73 -37.84 3.35
C SER A 639 -16.31 -37.85 2.76
N ASN A 640 -15.84 -36.70 2.28
CA ASN A 640 -14.57 -36.53 1.57
C ASN A 640 -13.55 -35.68 2.37
N GLY A 641 -13.67 -35.63 3.70
CA GLY A 641 -12.79 -34.85 4.58
C GLY A 641 -13.53 -33.78 5.40
N GLY A 642 -12.78 -32.84 5.96
CA GLY A 642 -13.32 -31.75 6.77
C GLY A 642 -13.83 -30.57 5.93
N GLN A 643 -14.57 -29.67 6.57
CA GLN A 643 -14.93 -28.36 6.02
C GLN A 643 -14.03 -27.28 6.62
N MET A 644 -13.58 -26.34 5.80
CA MET A 644 -12.90 -25.13 6.24
C MET A 644 -13.91 -24.14 6.79
N SER A 645 -13.64 -23.61 7.99
CA SER A 645 -14.38 -22.48 8.56
C SER A 645 -13.41 -21.33 8.79
N ILE A 646 -13.71 -20.18 8.17
CA ILE A 646 -12.85 -19.00 8.22
C ILE A 646 -13.60 -17.87 8.92
N MET A 647 -12.97 -17.33 9.95
CA MET A 647 -13.37 -16.09 10.62
C MET A 647 -12.56 -14.94 10.02
N ASN A 648 -13.24 -13.90 9.55
CA ASN A 648 -12.59 -12.77 8.88
C ASN A 648 -12.79 -11.49 9.68
N MET A 649 -11.74 -11.08 10.38
CA MET A 649 -11.62 -9.73 10.94
C MET A 649 -10.70 -8.92 10.04
N ALA A 650 -11.27 -8.03 9.22
CA ALA A 650 -10.54 -7.43 8.11
C ALA A 650 -11.00 -6.00 7.77
N PRO A 651 -10.11 -5.17 7.20
CA PRO A 651 -8.66 -5.35 7.15
C PRO A 651 -8.07 -5.20 8.57
N GLY A 652 -6.88 -5.76 8.82
CA GLY A 652 -6.16 -5.52 10.08
C GLY A 652 -5.78 -4.04 10.26
N PHE A 653 -5.38 -3.65 11.47
CA PHE A 653 -5.08 -2.26 11.88
C PHE A 653 -4.20 -1.48 10.88
N GLU A 654 -3.03 -1.99 10.51
CA GLU A 654 -2.10 -1.28 9.60
C GLU A 654 -2.70 -1.11 8.21
N MET A 655 -3.41 -2.13 7.73
CA MET A 655 -4.06 -2.08 6.42
C MET A 655 -5.27 -1.14 6.43
N ALA A 656 -5.98 -1.03 7.56
CA ALA A 656 -7.06 -0.04 7.72
C ALA A 656 -6.50 1.40 7.63
N LEU A 657 -5.40 1.69 8.32
CA LEU A 657 -4.72 2.99 8.23
C LEU A 657 -4.12 3.23 6.83
N PHE A 658 -3.51 2.21 6.22
CA PHE A 658 -3.00 2.28 4.85
C PHE A 658 -4.10 2.69 3.87
N LEU A 659 -5.24 1.99 3.90
CA LEU A 659 -6.38 2.27 3.02
C LEU A 659 -6.94 3.66 3.30
N ALA A 660 -7.13 4.03 4.56
CA ALA A 660 -7.66 5.34 4.92
C ALA A 660 -6.76 6.46 4.38
N LYS A 661 -5.42 6.32 4.49
CA LYS A 661 -4.48 7.30 3.96
C LYS A 661 -4.48 7.31 2.43
N ALA A 662 -4.44 6.15 1.79
CA ALA A 662 -4.40 6.00 0.34
C ALA A 662 -5.68 6.54 -0.34
N THR A 663 -6.84 6.44 0.32
CA THR A 663 -8.12 6.89 -0.23
C THR A 663 -8.60 8.23 0.32
N GLY A 664 -7.84 8.85 1.24
CA GLY A 664 -8.22 10.08 1.94
C GLY A 664 -9.48 9.93 2.82
N GLY A 665 -9.69 8.73 3.36
CA GLY A 665 -10.80 8.40 4.25
C GLY A 665 -10.42 8.41 5.72
N PHE A 666 -11.33 7.90 6.54
CA PHE A 666 -11.16 7.68 7.98
C PHE A 666 -11.51 6.24 8.34
N VAL A 667 -11.20 5.80 9.56
CA VAL A 667 -11.51 4.44 10.02
C VAL A 667 -12.87 4.40 10.71
N PHE A 668 -13.71 3.42 10.32
CA PHE A 668 -14.98 3.11 10.96
C PHE A 668 -14.93 1.67 11.47
N THR A 669 -15.28 1.47 12.74
CA THR A 669 -15.23 0.14 13.37
C THR A 669 -16.41 -0.05 14.32
N ASP A 670 -16.87 -1.27 14.44
CA ASP A 670 -17.75 -1.77 15.49
C ASP A 670 -17.03 -2.79 16.40
N SER A 671 -15.74 -3.03 16.14
CA SER A 671 -14.85 -3.82 16.98
C SER A 671 -14.26 -2.97 18.11
N PRO A 672 -14.50 -3.32 19.39
CA PRO A 672 -13.85 -2.68 20.53
C PRO A 672 -12.33 -2.89 20.53
N THR A 673 -11.87 -4.04 20.03
CA THR A 673 -10.44 -4.38 19.91
C THR A 673 -9.74 -3.46 18.92
N ARG A 674 -10.31 -3.26 17.71
CA ARG A 674 -9.76 -2.27 16.74
C ARG A 674 -9.84 -0.85 17.28
N TRP A 675 -10.88 -0.53 18.06
CA TRP A 675 -11.01 0.77 18.68
C TRP A 675 -9.88 1.07 19.67
N LYS A 676 -9.50 0.10 20.52
CA LYS A 676 -8.33 0.23 21.42
C LYS A 676 -7.04 0.49 20.65
N GLU A 677 -6.82 -0.19 19.53
CA GLU A 677 -5.65 0.05 18.69
C GLU A 677 -5.66 1.47 18.09
N MET A 678 -6.81 1.96 17.63
CA MET A 678 -6.94 3.33 17.10
C MET A 678 -6.67 4.38 18.18
N ILE A 679 -7.11 4.17 19.42
CA ILE A 679 -6.81 5.06 20.55
C ILE A 679 -5.31 5.13 20.82
N ARG A 680 -4.61 3.99 20.78
CA ARG A 680 -3.15 3.90 21.00
C ARG A 680 -2.34 4.56 19.88
N ALA A 681 -2.91 4.68 18.68
CA ALA A 681 -2.26 5.21 17.49
C ALA A 681 -2.47 6.72 17.26
N GLN A 682 -3.13 7.41 18.20
CA GLN A 682 -3.29 8.86 18.14
C GLN A 682 -1.93 9.55 18.26
N HIS A 683 -1.71 10.57 17.44
CA HIS A 683 -0.53 11.42 17.57
C HIS A 683 -0.48 12.10 18.94
N THR A 684 0.73 12.15 19.52
CA THR A 684 0.99 12.72 20.84
C THR A 684 1.95 13.90 20.74
N GLU A 685 1.61 15.01 21.39
CA GLU A 685 2.55 16.11 21.62
C GLU A 685 3.27 15.85 22.95
N GLY A 686 4.52 15.38 22.88
CA GLY A 686 5.23 14.84 24.03
C GLY A 686 4.66 13.49 24.45
N LEU A 687 3.89 13.44 25.54
CA LEU A 687 3.23 12.23 26.05
C LEU A 687 1.70 12.37 26.14
N VAL A 688 1.14 13.44 25.56
CA VAL A 688 -0.27 13.77 25.70
C VAL A 688 -0.94 13.84 24.33
N VAL A 689 -2.10 13.20 24.22
CA VAL A 689 -2.99 13.37 23.06
C VAL A 689 -3.76 14.67 23.26
N THR A 690 -3.63 15.60 22.31
CA THR A 690 -4.36 16.86 22.32
C THR A 690 -5.41 16.87 21.20
N THR A 691 -6.54 17.55 21.42
CA THR A 691 -7.55 17.80 20.38
C THR A 691 -8.18 19.16 20.57
N GLN A 692 -8.44 19.84 19.47
CA GLN A 692 -9.21 21.09 19.44
C GLN A 692 -10.73 20.86 19.33
N TRP A 693 -11.18 19.62 19.09
CA TRP A 693 -12.58 19.31 18.76
C TRP A 693 -13.40 18.72 19.93
N ASN A 694 -12.97 18.91 21.19
CA ASN A 694 -13.61 18.34 22.38
C ASN A 694 -15.14 18.55 22.41
N GLU A 695 -15.58 19.77 22.11
CA GLU A 695 -16.99 20.15 22.11
C GLU A 695 -17.82 19.43 21.04
N LEU A 696 -17.24 19.22 19.85
CA LEU A 696 -17.87 18.49 18.76
C LEU A 696 -17.93 17.00 19.07
N ILE A 697 -16.82 16.44 19.57
CA ILE A 697 -16.70 15.03 19.96
C ILE A 697 -17.74 14.68 21.03
N ALA A 698 -17.87 15.51 22.08
CA ALA A 698 -18.85 15.30 23.14
C ALA A 698 -20.29 15.31 22.60
N CYS A 699 -20.61 16.21 21.66
CA CYS A 699 -21.93 16.26 21.04
C CYS A 699 -22.22 15.01 20.20
N ILE A 700 -21.25 14.54 19.40
CA ILE A 700 -21.38 13.30 18.62
C ILE A 700 -21.59 12.09 19.56
N GLN A 701 -20.81 12.00 20.63
CA GLN A 701 -20.89 10.90 21.60
C GLN A 701 -22.23 10.82 22.32
N GLN A 702 -22.92 11.95 22.51
CA GLN A 702 -24.22 12.03 23.17
C GLN A 702 -25.40 11.89 22.21
N THR A 703 -25.16 11.88 20.90
CA THR A 703 -26.22 11.82 19.88
C THR A 703 -26.56 10.37 19.55
N ASP A 704 -27.85 10.06 19.57
CA ASP A 704 -28.40 8.77 19.15
C ASP A 704 -28.67 8.79 17.64
N PHE A 705 -27.85 8.08 16.88
CA PHE A 705 -27.94 8.00 15.43
C PHE A 705 -28.79 6.80 15.00
N PRO A 706 -29.80 6.96 14.12
CA PRO A 706 -30.72 5.89 13.77
C PRO A 706 -30.15 4.93 12.71
N PHE A 707 -30.01 3.66 13.07
CA PHE A 707 -29.59 2.54 12.23
C PHE A 707 -30.73 1.55 11.96
N ASN A 708 -30.52 0.65 11.00
CA ASN A 708 -31.46 -0.42 10.69
C ASN A 708 -30.68 -1.71 10.38
N LEU A 709 -31.07 -2.82 11.03
CA LEU A 709 -30.50 -4.15 10.79
C LEU A 709 -30.90 -4.73 9.43
N ASP A 710 -32.02 -4.27 8.88
CA ASP A 710 -32.48 -4.62 7.54
C ASP A 710 -31.73 -3.81 6.47
N ASP A 711 -30.99 -4.53 5.63
CA ASP A 711 -30.24 -3.95 4.54
C ASP A 711 -31.13 -3.46 3.38
N GLU A 712 -32.31 -4.06 3.17
CA GLU A 712 -33.25 -3.61 2.14
C GLU A 712 -33.83 -2.22 2.49
N ALA A 713 -34.20 -2.02 3.76
CA ALA A 713 -34.59 -0.71 4.28
C ALA A 713 -33.52 0.37 4.04
N SER A 714 -32.25 0.04 4.30
CA SER A 714 -31.13 0.96 4.08
C SER A 714 -30.97 1.32 2.60
N ILE A 715 -31.10 0.35 1.69
CA ILE A 715 -31.09 0.58 0.23
C ILE A 715 -32.27 1.44 -0.22
N SER A 716 -33.47 1.19 0.30
CA SER A 716 -34.67 1.95 -0.03
C SER A 716 -34.53 3.43 0.35
N LEU A 717 -33.99 3.72 1.54
CA LEU A 717 -33.69 5.09 1.97
C LEU A 717 -32.69 5.78 1.04
N LEU A 718 -31.64 5.07 0.61
CA LEU A 718 -30.68 5.60 -0.35
C LEU A 718 -31.33 5.91 -1.70
N GLY A 719 -32.14 4.97 -2.23
CA GLY A 719 -32.80 5.10 -3.53
C GLY A 719 -33.79 6.26 -3.59
N THR A 720 -34.44 6.58 -2.46
CA THR A 720 -35.39 7.70 -2.33
C THR A 720 -34.72 9.04 -1.97
N GLY A 721 -33.40 9.07 -1.82
CA GLY A 721 -32.65 10.30 -1.49
C GLY A 721 -32.77 10.75 -0.03
N LYS A 722 -33.31 9.90 0.84
CA LYS A 722 -33.45 10.11 2.29
C LYS A 722 -32.07 10.17 2.96
N PHE A 723 -32.01 10.65 4.20
CA PHE A 723 -30.74 10.92 4.91
C PHE A 723 -29.81 11.96 4.24
N GLY A 724 -30.31 12.76 3.28
CA GLY A 724 -29.51 13.77 2.59
C GLY A 724 -28.89 14.81 3.52
N LYS A 725 -29.63 15.26 4.54
CA LYS A 725 -29.10 16.18 5.57
C LYS A 725 -28.00 15.53 6.41
N MET A 726 -28.12 14.24 6.70
CA MET A 726 -27.13 13.48 7.48
C MET A 726 -25.80 13.37 6.71
N ARG A 727 -25.85 13.02 5.43
CA ARG A 727 -24.63 12.99 4.59
C ARG A 727 -23.98 14.37 4.47
N GLN A 728 -24.78 15.43 4.33
CA GLN A 728 -24.26 16.80 4.29
C GLN A 728 -23.59 17.20 5.61
N LEU A 729 -24.18 16.83 6.75
CA LEU A 729 -23.57 17.05 8.07
C LEU A 729 -22.20 16.39 8.15
N TRP A 730 -22.10 15.11 7.82
CA TRP A 730 -20.83 14.39 7.92
C TRP A 730 -19.77 14.92 6.96
N GLN A 731 -20.16 15.32 5.74
CA GLN A 731 -19.27 16.04 4.82
C GLN A 731 -18.75 17.33 5.44
N ASN A 732 -19.62 18.11 6.11
CA ASN A 732 -19.24 19.36 6.77
C ASN A 732 -18.30 19.11 7.96
N ILE A 733 -18.58 18.08 8.78
CA ILE A 733 -17.71 17.66 9.89
C ILE A 733 -16.32 17.29 9.36
N PHE A 734 -16.27 16.40 8.37
CA PHE A 734 -15.01 15.90 7.82
C PHE A 734 -14.18 17.04 7.20
N THR A 735 -14.82 17.93 6.44
CA THR A 735 -14.17 19.10 5.84
C THR A 735 -13.67 20.04 6.93
N ALA A 736 -14.48 20.33 7.96
CA ALA A 736 -14.09 21.17 9.07
C ALA A 736 -12.85 20.63 9.80
N ILE A 737 -12.81 19.33 10.10
CA ILE A 737 -11.67 18.70 10.77
C ILE A 737 -10.37 18.89 9.96
N GLN A 738 -10.44 18.81 8.63
CA GLN A 738 -9.27 18.88 7.76
C GLN A 738 -8.75 20.30 7.50
N SER A 739 -9.63 21.31 7.44
CA SER A 739 -9.27 22.63 6.93
C SER A 739 -9.46 23.81 7.90
N THR A 740 -10.02 23.57 9.09
CA THR A 740 -10.31 24.66 10.05
C THR A 740 -9.05 25.11 10.77
N LYS A 741 -8.85 26.43 10.84
CA LYS A 741 -7.79 27.05 11.63
C LYS A 741 -8.15 27.05 13.13
N PRO A 742 -7.17 26.94 14.05
CA PRO A 742 -7.42 26.89 15.49
C PRO A 742 -8.34 28.01 16.02
N GLU A 743 -8.20 29.24 15.51
CA GLU A 743 -9.01 30.39 15.92
C GLU A 743 -10.52 30.25 15.61
N ASP A 744 -10.90 29.47 14.59
CA ASP A 744 -12.28 29.33 14.12
C ASP A 744 -12.99 28.08 14.69
N VAL A 745 -12.27 27.18 15.34
CA VAL A 745 -12.76 25.86 15.78
C VAL A 745 -13.99 25.96 16.67
N LYS A 746 -14.01 26.91 17.62
CA LYS A 746 -15.13 27.08 18.54
C LYS A 746 -16.42 27.46 17.81
N LYS A 747 -16.35 28.48 16.96
CA LYS A 747 -17.48 28.96 16.16
C LYS A 747 -18.02 27.88 15.23
N ILE A 748 -17.12 27.14 14.56
CA ILE A 748 -17.52 26.06 13.66
C ILE A 748 -18.13 24.89 14.44
N SER A 749 -17.59 24.56 15.62
CA SER A 749 -18.15 23.52 16.49
C SER A 749 -19.59 23.86 16.92
N GLU A 750 -19.87 25.11 17.30
CA GLU A 750 -21.22 25.57 17.63
C GLU A 750 -22.19 25.42 16.44
N GLN A 751 -21.75 25.76 15.22
CA GLN A 751 -22.55 25.59 14.00
C GLN A 751 -22.81 24.12 13.68
N LEU A 752 -21.81 23.26 13.84
CA LEU A 752 -21.94 21.82 13.60
C LEU A 752 -22.87 21.16 14.61
N LYS A 753 -22.85 21.55 15.89
CA LYS A 753 -23.80 21.07 16.91
C LYS A 753 -25.26 21.27 16.50
N VAL A 754 -25.60 22.46 16.00
CA VAL A 754 -26.96 22.75 15.50
C VAL A 754 -27.30 21.87 14.29
N GLN A 755 -26.35 21.65 13.39
CA GLN A 755 -26.54 20.77 12.24
C GLN A 755 -26.72 19.30 12.66
N ILE A 756 -26.03 18.84 13.71
CA ILE A 756 -26.17 17.48 14.27
C ILE A 756 -27.62 17.27 14.69
N VAL A 757 -28.17 18.15 15.52
CA VAL A 757 -29.57 18.04 16.00
C VAL A 757 -30.54 18.00 14.81
N SER A 758 -30.44 18.96 13.89
CA SER A 758 -31.36 19.05 12.74
C SER A 758 -31.26 17.86 11.78
N ALA A 759 -30.05 17.33 11.56
CA ALA A 759 -29.85 16.17 10.71
C ALA A 759 -30.36 14.88 11.36
N THR A 760 -30.15 14.72 12.67
CA THR A 760 -30.62 13.55 13.44
C THR A 760 -32.14 13.52 13.52
N GLU A 761 -32.81 14.65 13.79
CA GLU A 761 -34.28 14.74 13.75
C GLU A 761 -34.84 14.33 12.39
N ALA A 762 -34.23 14.81 11.30
CA ALA A 762 -34.63 14.45 9.94
C ALA A 762 -34.39 12.96 9.65
N ALA A 763 -33.27 12.41 10.08
CA ALA A 763 -32.93 10.99 9.92
C ALA A 763 -33.88 10.08 10.71
N GLN A 764 -34.22 10.44 11.95
CA GLN A 764 -35.20 9.71 12.77
C GLN A 764 -36.59 9.73 12.14
N LYS A 765 -37.00 10.87 11.57
CA LYS A 765 -38.26 10.99 10.83
C LYS A 765 -38.25 10.12 9.56
N ASP A 766 -37.14 10.09 8.83
CA ASP A 766 -37.00 9.23 7.66
C ASP A 766 -37.06 7.74 8.04
N MET A 767 -36.46 7.36 9.17
CA MET A 767 -36.48 5.98 9.70
C MET A 767 -37.88 5.57 10.18
N SER A 768 -38.62 6.44 10.87
CA SER A 768 -39.96 6.12 11.37
C SER A 768 -41.01 5.93 10.27
N MET A 769 -40.82 6.57 9.10
CA MET A 769 -41.68 6.33 7.93
C MET A 769 -41.54 4.91 7.34
N LEU A 770 -40.41 4.23 7.56
CA LEU A 770 -40.25 2.84 7.14
C LEU A 770 -41.05 1.88 8.02
N ALA A 771 -41.06 2.12 9.34
CA ALA A 771 -41.80 1.31 10.31
C ALA A 771 -43.31 1.26 10.01
N THR A 772 -43.89 2.32 9.43
CA THR A 772 -45.30 2.33 9.03
C THR A 772 -45.65 1.45 7.81
N SER A 773 -44.66 0.85 7.14
CA SER A 773 -44.86 0.04 5.92
C SER A 773 -44.63 -1.47 6.11
N ILE A 774 -44.28 -1.92 7.31
CA ILE A 774 -43.97 -3.32 7.65
C ILE A 774 -45.04 -3.85 8.63
N PRO A 775 -45.53 -5.11 8.50
CA PRO A 775 -46.48 -5.71 9.44
C PRO A 775 -46.03 -5.60 10.91
N GLU A 776 -46.95 -5.33 11.84
CA GLU A 776 -46.69 -5.04 13.27
C GLU A 776 -45.86 -6.12 13.99
N ASP A 777 -45.93 -7.37 13.51
CA ASP A 777 -45.23 -8.56 13.98
C ASP A 777 -43.73 -8.62 13.60
N MET A 778 -43.29 -7.82 12.62
CA MET A 778 -41.86 -7.62 12.30
C MET A 778 -41.33 -6.25 12.74
N ASN A 779 -42.19 -5.37 13.24
CA ASN A 779 -41.93 -3.92 13.33
C ASN A 779 -41.04 -3.51 14.51
N ALA A 780 -40.82 -4.38 15.49
CA ALA A 780 -40.20 -4.00 16.77
C ALA A 780 -38.67 -4.26 16.90
N SER A 781 -38.02 -4.94 15.94
CA SER A 781 -36.63 -5.45 16.15
C SER A 781 -35.57 -5.02 15.12
N TYR A 782 -35.91 -4.23 14.11
CA TYR A 782 -34.96 -3.83 13.05
C TYR A 782 -34.35 -2.43 13.18
N PRO A 783 -35.13 -1.35 13.42
CA PRO A 783 -34.55 -0.04 13.67
C PRO A 783 -33.99 0.07 15.10
N PHE A 784 -32.81 0.66 15.25
CA PHE A 784 -32.20 0.89 16.55
C PHE A 784 -31.36 2.17 16.53
N ASN A 785 -31.01 2.68 17.72
CA ASN A 785 -30.11 3.82 17.82
C ASN A 785 -28.70 3.35 18.22
N ALA A 786 -27.71 3.86 17.51
CA ALA A 786 -26.30 3.68 17.82
C ALA A 786 -25.69 5.00 18.30
N ARG A 787 -24.66 4.91 19.14
CA ARG A 787 -23.78 6.02 19.48
C ARG A 787 -22.44 5.87 18.80
N PHE A 788 -21.82 7.00 18.55
CA PHE A 788 -20.48 7.07 17.97
C PHE A 788 -19.49 7.61 18.97
N ALA A 789 -18.53 6.79 19.37
CA ALA A 789 -17.29 7.29 19.94
C ALA A 789 -16.43 7.80 18.79
N CYS A 790 -15.85 8.98 18.96
CA CYS A 790 -15.08 9.66 17.91
C CYS A 790 -13.77 10.15 18.51
N ILE A 791 -12.66 9.92 17.80
CA ILE A 791 -11.36 10.52 18.10
C ILE A 791 -10.92 11.41 16.93
N VAL A 792 -10.42 12.60 17.27
CA VAL A 792 -9.93 13.61 16.32
C VAL A 792 -8.66 14.26 16.89
N PRO A 793 -7.55 13.52 17.02
CA PRO A 793 -6.32 14.03 17.61
C PRO A 793 -5.67 15.10 16.72
N ASN A 794 -5.02 16.09 17.34
CA ASN A 794 -4.13 17.00 16.64
C ASN A 794 -2.97 16.18 16.05
N GLY A 795 -2.67 16.35 14.76
CA GLY A 795 -1.71 15.52 14.02
C GLY A 795 -2.30 14.24 13.40
N GLY A 796 -3.50 13.80 13.83
CA GLY A 796 -4.19 12.63 13.28
C GLY A 796 -3.78 11.30 13.92
N ILE A 797 -4.21 10.19 13.29
CA ILE A 797 -3.94 8.82 13.72
C ILE A 797 -2.92 8.20 12.77
N GLU A 798 -1.83 7.67 13.32
CA GLU A 798 -0.67 7.25 12.54
C GLU A 798 -0.02 5.97 13.04
N SER A 799 0.71 5.31 12.13
CA SER A 799 1.57 4.17 12.43
C SER A 799 2.73 4.16 11.46
N ASN A 800 3.96 4.08 11.98
CA ASN A 800 5.17 3.95 11.15
C ASN A 800 5.10 2.69 10.27
N ASN A 801 4.47 1.61 10.76
CA ASN A 801 4.25 0.42 9.95
C ASN A 801 3.34 0.72 8.75
N ALA A 802 2.19 1.38 8.96
CA ALA A 802 1.29 1.75 7.85
C ALA A 802 1.94 2.72 6.85
N LEU A 803 2.74 3.67 7.35
CA LEU A 803 3.53 4.59 6.52
C LEU A 803 4.57 3.85 5.66
N ARG A 804 5.30 2.89 6.25
CA ARG A 804 6.21 2.02 5.50
C ARG A 804 5.46 1.26 4.41
N LEU A 805 4.27 0.74 4.67
CA LEU A 805 3.47 0.05 3.66
C LEU A 805 3.12 0.97 2.47
N LEU A 806 2.76 2.24 2.72
CA LEU A 806 2.50 3.23 1.66
C LEU A 806 3.72 3.46 0.78
N VAL A 807 4.90 3.63 1.39
CA VAL A 807 6.18 3.84 0.69
C VAL A 807 6.53 2.61 -0.14
N THR A 808 6.53 1.44 0.49
CA THR A 808 6.94 0.18 -0.16
C THR A 808 5.96 -0.28 -1.23
N CYS A 809 4.66 0.03 -1.13
CA CYS A 809 3.69 -0.23 -2.20
C CYS A 809 3.68 0.84 -3.30
N GLY A 810 4.50 1.89 -3.20
CA GLY A 810 4.60 2.94 -4.21
C GLY A 810 3.33 3.79 -4.32
N VAL A 811 2.64 4.07 -3.22
CA VAL A 811 1.46 4.95 -3.22
C VAL A 811 1.92 6.42 -3.34
N ASP A 812 1.69 7.06 -4.49
CA ASP A 812 2.21 8.43 -4.73
C ASP A 812 1.37 9.54 -4.08
N HIS A 813 0.06 9.30 -3.96
CA HIS A 813 -0.90 10.28 -3.45
C HIS A 813 -1.63 9.68 -2.26
N HIS A 814 -1.34 10.18 -1.06
CA HIS A 814 -2.03 9.82 0.17
C HIS A 814 -2.12 11.05 1.09
N VAL A 815 -3.08 11.06 2.01
CA VAL A 815 -3.14 12.11 3.03
C VAL A 815 -1.99 11.95 4.04
N LYS A 816 -1.59 13.06 4.67
CA LYS A 816 -0.49 13.07 5.63
C LYS A 816 -0.77 12.20 6.84
N SER A 817 -1.97 12.29 7.39
CA SER A 817 -2.44 11.50 8.53
C SER A 817 -3.93 11.14 8.38
N VAL A 818 -4.40 10.15 9.15
CA VAL A 818 -5.84 9.84 9.20
C VAL A 818 -6.50 10.81 10.19
N PRO A 819 -7.46 11.65 9.75
CA PRO A 819 -7.92 12.78 10.56
C PRO A 819 -8.81 12.37 11.74
N MET A 820 -9.49 11.23 11.64
CA MET A 820 -10.42 10.77 12.66
C MET A 820 -10.63 9.24 12.62
N ALA A 821 -11.20 8.69 13.68
CA ALA A 821 -11.78 7.35 13.67
C ALA A 821 -13.09 7.33 14.46
N ILE A 822 -14.03 6.47 14.03
CA ILE A 822 -15.35 6.33 14.62
C ILE A 822 -15.54 4.88 15.08
N PHE A 823 -15.96 4.72 16.33
CA PHE A 823 -16.45 3.46 16.87
C PHE A 823 -17.96 3.53 17.10
N ALA A 824 -18.71 2.66 16.42
CA ALA A 824 -20.15 2.54 16.59
C ALA A 824 -20.51 1.45 17.59
N TYR A 825 -21.40 1.77 18.52
CA TYR A 825 -21.88 0.83 19.53
C TYR A 825 -23.34 1.14 19.88
N ILE A 826 -24.06 0.13 20.37
CA ILE A 826 -25.36 0.37 21.03
C ILE A 826 -25.02 0.84 22.44
N PRO A 827 -25.50 2.00 22.91
CA PRO A 827 -25.35 2.38 24.31
C PRO A 827 -25.94 1.28 25.17
N ASP A 828 -25.18 0.80 26.17
CA ASP A 828 -25.65 -0.25 27.07
C ASP A 828 -27.06 0.11 27.54
N THR A 829 -28.01 -0.82 27.33
CA THR A 829 -29.25 -0.74 28.09
C THR A 829 -28.80 -0.88 29.53
N PRO A 830 -29.16 0.07 30.43
CA PRO A 830 -28.80 -0.11 31.83
C PRO A 830 -29.36 -1.46 32.27
N ASP A 831 -28.47 -2.34 32.74
CA ASP A 831 -28.80 -3.66 33.29
C ASP A 831 -29.97 -3.59 34.30
#